data_AF-A0A2U1IZZ8-F1
#
_entry.id   AF-A0A2U1IZZ8-F1
#
_cell.length_a   1.000
_cell.length_b   1.000
_cell.length_c   1.000
_cell.angle_alpha   90.00
_cell.angle_beta   90.00
_cell.angle_gamma   90.00
#
_symmetry.space_group_name_H-M   'P 1'
#
loop_
_entity.id
_entity.type
_entity.pdbx_description
1 polymer ?
#
loop_
_entity_poly.entity_id
_entity_poly.type
_entity_poly.pdbx_seq_one_letter_code
_entity_poly.pdbx_strand_id
1 'polypeptide(L)'
;MQSASLIVDKSFAKIKLRTFVLQNFRTQLPSRSDVSQAFKTKNVSVNGELLPENYLLNPDDIVTVKSNEITKIKKLLSSKGVKLVWSSKIVQNTESKIDFPEYNQLLALWKPAGVSINEIQSSAWAFSEIYNNTKFTSNTTDIQKIKEKGLHHSEDPIVMELQPEKKIKLDSDEIPHAKTPNTNHHSMQDFIKNTLLKRARMGINGFTVVNEVGKAAYGLVLVVHGTDFVNLIQKSIDNGDIEFGFVYVCHGDFSNYQKNSEKTVFNDSKDNQSVIDSRTGTDRWVTLTGLDKNCFEYLDFETKKVGDSLVSGKLSLVEARVKRSCVGGLLLRRFMLDINYPIVGCSIFTKPLRNSSDKGLLLSLNKITLKNFCEDQNDLLIEHELPSKFESVMNREQKFFETKMNNIKTEYFENGGSIKNNNEDSNFFDAVDVLNDVPLAYQTNLKEFCGIPFYVTSDTLIPRKSTETLVQAAGECINLIEKQKNSFVNNQRGVSIQKPSCYKVIDLGTGSGAIIVSILHKNKDREIVGVGIDLSQNVLDIARENAIRNGLSNKIEFFCESFEGVGSNTDICQRGPFSLIVSNPPYISPYKAKYLNPSTKNYEPGLALYADDDGYQFYKQIQKSLEQSSTNGNGLTDENSILILEVGKDMINGVREIFGGWNEVGFWRDPQGHPRCIAFSKSKLYKIMQ
;
A
#
# COMPACT_ATOMS: atom_id res chain seq x y z
N MET A 1 -52.19 -6.20 -8.07
CA MET A 1 -52.54 -5.60 -6.77
C MET A 1 -53.04 -6.70 -5.85
N GLN A 2 -52.46 -6.85 -4.66
CA GLN A 2 -53.05 -7.72 -3.63
C GLN A 2 -54.03 -6.89 -2.80
N SER A 3 -55.23 -7.43 -2.58
CA SER A 3 -56.24 -6.90 -1.68
C SER A 3 -56.25 -7.72 -0.38
N ALA A 4 -56.17 -7.04 0.75
CA ALA A 4 -56.46 -7.63 2.06
C ALA A 4 -57.81 -7.10 2.53
N SER A 5 -58.66 -7.99 3.05
CA SER A 5 -59.98 -7.63 3.56
C SER A 5 -60.14 -8.14 4.99
N LEU A 6 -60.72 -7.33 5.85
CA LEU A 6 -61.05 -7.68 7.23
C LEU A 6 -62.48 -7.30 7.53
N ILE A 7 -63.20 -8.20 8.21
CA ILE A 7 -64.54 -7.96 8.71
C ILE A 7 -64.41 -7.22 10.06
N VAL A 8 -65.19 -6.17 10.25
CA VAL A 8 -65.20 -5.37 11.48
C VAL A 8 -65.98 -6.13 12.55
N ASP A 9 -65.26 -6.61 13.56
CA ASP A 9 -65.84 -7.24 14.74
C ASP A 9 -66.59 -6.21 15.63
N LYS A 10 -67.53 -6.67 16.44
CA LYS A 10 -68.30 -5.84 17.39
C LYS A 10 -67.41 -5.02 18.34
N SER A 11 -66.22 -5.50 18.68
CA SER A 11 -65.21 -4.78 19.47
C SER A 11 -64.65 -3.52 18.79
N PHE A 12 -64.76 -3.42 17.46
CA PHE A 12 -64.32 -2.26 16.68
C PHE A 12 -65.48 -1.35 16.22
N ALA A 13 -66.69 -1.56 16.74
CA ALA A 13 -67.85 -0.75 16.41
C ALA A 13 -67.62 0.74 16.74
N LYS A 14 -68.04 1.62 15.82
CA LYS A 14 -67.89 3.08 15.90
C LYS A 14 -66.44 3.59 15.97
N ILE A 15 -65.45 2.78 15.60
CA ILE A 15 -64.09 3.25 15.38
C ILE A 15 -64.01 3.92 13.99
N LYS A 16 -63.21 5.00 13.89
CA LYS A 16 -62.95 5.67 12.61
C LYS A 16 -62.22 4.73 11.66
N LEU A 17 -62.63 4.71 10.39
CA LEU A 17 -62.03 3.92 9.32
C LEU A 17 -60.50 4.08 9.25
N ARG A 18 -59.98 5.32 9.37
CA ARG A 18 -58.53 5.57 9.43
C ARG A 18 -57.83 4.86 10.59
N THR A 19 -58.43 4.89 11.78
CA THR A 19 -57.88 4.28 12.99
C THR A 19 -57.87 2.76 12.85
N PHE A 20 -58.96 2.19 12.34
CA PHE A 20 -59.08 0.76 12.08
C PHE A 20 -58.04 0.28 11.05
N VAL A 21 -57.85 1.01 9.95
CA VAL A 21 -56.84 0.70 8.93
C VAL A 21 -55.42 0.74 9.50
N LEU A 22 -55.10 1.75 10.31
CA LEU A 22 -53.79 1.89 10.95
C LEU A 22 -53.48 0.79 11.97
N GLN A 23 -54.50 0.25 12.64
CA GLN A 23 -54.36 -0.80 13.64
C GLN A 23 -54.28 -2.19 13.01
N ASN A 24 -55.15 -2.48 12.04
CA ASN A 24 -55.38 -3.85 11.58
C ASN A 24 -54.72 -4.20 10.23
N PHE A 25 -54.27 -3.20 9.46
CA PHE A 25 -53.57 -3.41 8.18
C PHE A 25 -52.10 -2.99 8.23
N ARG A 26 -51.42 -3.15 9.37
CA ARG A 26 -49.99 -2.75 9.51
C ARG A 26 -49.05 -3.49 8.57
N THR A 27 -49.35 -4.73 8.22
CA THR A 27 -48.60 -5.49 7.21
C THR A 27 -48.74 -4.88 5.82
N GLN A 28 -49.92 -4.37 5.48
CA GLN A 28 -50.16 -3.72 4.19
C GLN A 28 -49.79 -2.24 4.17
N LEU A 29 -49.84 -1.54 5.31
CA LEU A 29 -49.60 -0.11 5.45
C LEU A 29 -48.83 0.14 6.76
N PRO A 30 -47.49 0.02 6.74
CA PRO A 30 -46.68 -0.03 7.95
C PRO A 30 -46.54 1.31 8.68
N SER A 31 -46.85 2.43 8.02
CA SER A 31 -46.69 3.77 8.58
C SER A 31 -47.93 4.65 8.42
N ARG A 32 -48.05 5.69 9.27
CA ARG A 32 -49.13 6.69 9.18
C ARG A 32 -49.16 7.42 7.83
N SER A 33 -47.99 7.61 7.20
CA SER A 33 -47.89 8.25 5.89
C SER A 33 -48.38 7.34 4.77
N ASP A 34 -48.12 6.04 4.85
CA ASP A 34 -48.65 5.06 3.89
C ASP A 34 -50.18 4.97 3.98
N VAL A 35 -50.76 5.02 5.20
CA VAL A 35 -52.22 5.09 5.39
C VAL A 35 -52.80 6.35 4.75
N SER A 36 -52.21 7.53 5.00
CA SER A 36 -52.65 8.77 4.34
C SER A 36 -52.58 8.68 2.81
N GLN A 37 -51.52 8.09 2.27
CA GLN A 37 -51.37 7.92 0.83
C GLN A 37 -52.43 6.96 0.26
N ALA A 38 -52.74 5.87 0.96
CA ALA A 38 -53.75 4.90 0.53
C ALA A 38 -55.16 5.51 0.42
N PHE A 39 -55.54 6.40 1.35
CA PHE A 39 -56.79 7.16 1.24
C PHE A 39 -56.74 8.15 0.06
N LYS A 40 -55.64 8.88 -0.12
CA LYS A 40 -55.46 9.79 -1.27
C LYS A 40 -55.57 9.08 -2.62
N THR A 41 -55.02 7.87 -2.73
CA THR A 41 -55.03 7.07 -3.96
C THR A 41 -56.24 6.14 -4.08
N LYS A 42 -57.30 6.33 -3.26
CA LYS A 42 -58.54 5.55 -3.32
C LYS A 42 -58.34 4.03 -3.21
N ASN A 43 -57.37 3.62 -2.40
CA ASN A 43 -56.98 2.21 -2.21
C ASN A 43 -57.62 1.56 -0.97
N VAL A 44 -58.49 2.28 -0.25
CA VAL A 44 -59.24 1.78 0.91
C VAL A 44 -60.73 1.87 0.58
N SER A 45 -61.45 0.77 0.75
CA SER A 45 -62.90 0.71 0.55
C SER A 45 -63.59 -0.05 1.68
N VAL A 46 -64.85 0.26 1.95
CA VAL A 46 -65.71 -0.47 2.89
C VAL A 46 -66.88 -1.04 2.10
N ASN A 47 -67.11 -2.36 2.14
CA ASN A 47 -68.14 -3.04 1.36
C ASN A 47 -68.07 -2.75 -0.16
N GLY A 48 -66.87 -2.44 -0.67
CA GLY A 48 -66.63 -2.06 -2.07
C GLY A 48 -66.77 -0.56 -2.38
N GLU A 49 -67.24 0.26 -1.44
CA GLU A 49 -67.41 1.70 -1.62
C GLU A 49 -66.25 2.53 -1.03
N LEU A 50 -65.94 3.66 -1.67
CA LEU A 50 -64.91 4.59 -1.19
C LEU A 50 -65.52 5.56 -0.17
N LEU A 51 -65.27 5.30 1.11
CA LEU A 51 -65.78 6.12 2.21
C LEU A 51 -64.70 7.07 2.78
N PRO A 52 -65.12 8.21 3.39
CA PRO A 52 -64.21 9.15 4.03
C PRO A 52 -63.40 8.53 5.16
N GLU A 53 -62.18 9.03 5.39
CA GLU A 53 -61.28 8.50 6.42
C GLU A 53 -61.81 8.65 7.86
N ASN A 54 -62.79 9.54 8.09
CA ASN A 54 -63.49 9.74 9.36
C ASN A 54 -64.80 8.93 9.50
N TYR A 55 -65.15 8.08 8.52
CA TYR A 55 -66.31 7.19 8.59
C TYR A 55 -66.26 6.30 9.84
N LEU A 56 -67.40 6.16 10.53
CA LEU A 56 -67.53 5.31 11.72
C LEU A 56 -68.01 3.92 11.29
N LEU A 57 -67.17 2.92 11.50
CA LEU A 57 -67.45 1.54 11.08
C LEU A 57 -68.60 0.93 11.89
N ASN A 58 -69.42 0.13 11.22
CA ASN A 58 -70.44 -0.71 11.85
C ASN A 58 -69.93 -2.16 11.94
N PRO A 59 -70.46 -2.96 12.88
CA PRO A 59 -70.21 -4.41 12.87
C PRO A 59 -70.55 -5.00 11.50
N ASP A 60 -69.76 -5.99 11.08
CA ASP A 60 -69.88 -6.71 9.81
C ASP A 60 -69.46 -5.93 8.55
N ASP A 61 -69.03 -4.67 8.69
CA ASP A 61 -68.39 -3.94 7.58
C ASP A 61 -67.13 -4.68 7.09
N ILE A 62 -66.96 -4.79 5.78
CA ILE A 62 -65.78 -5.39 5.16
C ILE A 62 -64.85 -4.28 4.69
N VAL A 63 -63.80 -4.02 5.46
CA VAL A 63 -62.75 -3.06 5.08
C VAL A 63 -61.75 -3.76 4.18
N THR A 64 -61.54 -3.24 2.98
CA THR A 64 -60.57 -3.76 2.00
C THR A 64 -59.50 -2.72 1.71
N VAL A 65 -58.24 -3.12 1.83
CA VAL A 65 -57.06 -2.33 1.47
C VAL A 65 -56.37 -2.96 0.27
N LYS A 66 -56.30 -2.21 -0.83
CA LYS A 66 -55.48 -2.54 -2.00
C LYS A 66 -54.09 -1.99 -1.79
N SER A 67 -53.08 -2.85 -1.66
CA SER A 67 -51.70 -2.40 -1.51
C SER A 67 -50.89 -2.68 -2.77
N ASN A 68 -50.10 -1.69 -3.20
CA ASN A 68 -49.17 -1.87 -4.31
C ASN A 68 -47.84 -2.39 -3.76
N GLU A 69 -47.71 -3.72 -3.65
CA GLU A 69 -46.49 -4.41 -3.22
C GLU A 69 -45.23 -3.89 -3.94
N ILE A 70 -45.34 -3.58 -5.24
CA ILE A 70 -44.27 -2.99 -6.05
C ILE A 70 -43.76 -1.67 -5.42
N THR A 71 -44.67 -0.79 -5.00
CA THR A 71 -44.31 0.49 -4.40
C THR A 71 -43.61 0.32 -3.05
N LYS A 72 -44.00 -0.66 -2.25
CA LYS A 72 -43.34 -0.95 -0.97
C LYS A 72 -41.93 -1.47 -1.16
N ILE A 73 -41.76 -2.45 -2.05
CA ILE A 73 -40.46 -3.06 -2.33
C ILE A 73 -39.51 -2.02 -2.92
N LYS A 74 -39.99 -1.19 -3.86
CA LYS A 74 -39.22 -0.09 -4.43
C LYS A 74 -38.81 0.94 -3.37
N LYS A 75 -39.71 1.34 -2.47
CA LYS A 75 -39.38 2.22 -1.33
C LYS A 75 -38.33 1.59 -0.40
N LEU A 76 -38.46 0.29 -0.09
CA LEU A 76 -37.53 -0.42 0.78
C LEU A 76 -36.12 -0.45 0.18
N LEU A 77 -35.97 -0.85 -1.08
CA LEU A 77 -34.68 -0.85 -1.77
C LEU A 77 -34.10 0.57 -1.90
N SER A 78 -34.94 1.55 -2.24
CA SER A 78 -34.53 2.96 -2.32
C SER A 78 -34.06 3.50 -0.97
N SER A 79 -34.69 3.10 0.14
CA SER A 79 -34.29 3.50 1.49
C SER A 79 -32.92 2.96 1.89
N LYS A 80 -32.50 1.84 1.29
CA LYS A 80 -31.16 1.28 1.42
C LYS A 80 -30.15 1.90 0.44
N GLY A 81 -30.57 2.86 -0.38
CA GLY A 81 -29.74 3.55 -1.37
C GLY A 81 -29.63 2.84 -2.73
N VAL A 82 -30.41 1.78 -2.97
CA VAL A 82 -30.47 1.14 -4.30
C VAL A 82 -31.25 2.03 -5.27
N LYS A 83 -30.71 2.25 -6.47
CA LYS A 83 -31.32 3.14 -7.47
C LYS A 83 -31.36 2.47 -8.83
N LEU A 84 -32.41 2.73 -9.62
CA LEU A 84 -32.40 2.41 -11.04
C LEU A 84 -31.53 3.45 -11.76
N VAL A 85 -30.47 2.99 -12.42
CA VAL A 85 -29.54 3.83 -13.20
C VAL A 85 -29.98 3.86 -14.66
N TRP A 86 -30.34 2.70 -15.20
CA TRP A 86 -30.75 2.55 -16.58
C TRP A 86 -31.68 1.35 -16.75
N SER A 87 -32.58 1.39 -17.74
CA SER A 87 -33.43 0.28 -18.14
C SER A 87 -33.66 0.25 -19.65
N SER A 88 -33.65 -0.94 -20.24
CA SER A 88 -34.03 -1.13 -21.63
C SER A 88 -35.54 -0.99 -21.84
N LYS A 89 -35.95 -0.80 -23.10
CA LYS A 89 -37.32 -1.06 -23.54
C LYS A 89 -37.67 -2.53 -23.31
N ILE A 90 -38.97 -2.82 -23.22
CA ILE A 90 -39.50 -4.17 -23.10
C ILE A 90 -39.73 -4.75 -24.49
N VAL A 91 -39.21 -5.95 -24.74
CA VAL A 91 -39.35 -6.63 -26.04
C VAL A 91 -40.11 -7.94 -25.85
N GLN A 92 -41.06 -8.24 -26.73
CA GLN A 92 -41.84 -9.49 -26.69
C GLN A 92 -41.18 -10.56 -27.57
N ASN A 93 -40.94 -11.75 -27.03
CA ASN A 93 -40.41 -12.90 -27.76
C ASN A 93 -41.56 -13.56 -28.55
N THR A 94 -41.52 -13.53 -29.89
CA THR A 94 -42.59 -14.08 -30.75
C THR A 94 -42.39 -15.53 -31.20
N GLU A 95 -41.32 -16.20 -30.77
CA GLU A 95 -40.97 -17.55 -31.23
C GLU A 95 -41.26 -18.67 -30.23
N SER A 96 -41.75 -18.38 -29.02
CA SER A 96 -42.06 -19.42 -28.03
C SER A 96 -43.38 -20.14 -28.36
N LYS A 97 -43.32 -21.43 -28.68
CA LYS A 97 -44.48 -22.36 -28.71
C LYS A 97 -45.00 -22.69 -27.30
N ILE A 98 -45.19 -21.68 -26.46
CA ILE A 98 -45.75 -21.76 -25.12
C ILE A 98 -46.86 -20.71 -25.05
N ASP A 99 -48.00 -21.03 -24.43
CA ASP A 99 -49.24 -20.23 -24.39
C ASP A 99 -49.12 -18.82 -23.74
N PHE A 100 -47.92 -18.35 -23.42
CA PHE A 100 -47.65 -17.03 -22.85
C PHE A 100 -46.45 -16.35 -23.52
N PRO A 101 -46.55 -15.08 -23.96
CA PRO A 101 -45.41 -14.37 -24.52
C PRO A 101 -44.38 -14.03 -23.43
N GLU A 102 -43.13 -14.49 -23.60
CA GLU A 102 -42.01 -14.04 -22.76
C GLU A 102 -41.61 -12.61 -23.15
N TYR A 103 -41.56 -11.72 -22.17
CA TYR A 103 -40.99 -10.38 -22.33
C TYR A 103 -39.51 -10.39 -21.95
N ASN A 104 -38.68 -9.58 -22.59
CA ASN A 104 -37.27 -9.40 -22.25
C ASN A 104 -37.02 -7.94 -21.83
N GLN A 105 -36.26 -7.77 -20.74
CA GLN A 105 -35.85 -6.46 -20.24
C GLN A 105 -34.50 -6.56 -19.52
N LEU A 106 -33.64 -5.56 -19.71
CA LEU A 106 -32.39 -5.38 -18.98
C LEU A 106 -32.52 -4.15 -18.06
N LEU A 107 -32.14 -4.30 -16.80
CA LEU A 107 -32.08 -3.24 -15.80
C LEU A 107 -30.64 -3.12 -15.29
N ALA A 108 -30.20 -1.88 -15.06
CA ALA A 108 -28.97 -1.60 -14.32
C ALA A 108 -29.32 -0.85 -13.03
N LEU A 109 -29.02 -1.48 -11.89
CA LEU A 109 -29.27 -0.93 -10.56
C LEU A 109 -27.95 -0.54 -9.90
N TRP A 110 -27.91 0.61 -9.24
CA TRP A 110 -26.83 0.98 -8.35
C TRP A 110 -27.03 0.31 -6.99
N LYS A 111 -26.01 -0.40 -6.51
CA LYS A 111 -25.97 -1.08 -5.20
C LYS A 111 -24.94 -0.38 -4.29
N PRO A 112 -25.34 0.18 -3.15
CA PRO A 112 -24.39 0.66 -2.15
C PRO A 112 -23.76 -0.48 -1.34
N ALA A 113 -22.65 -0.19 -0.65
CA ALA A 113 -22.07 -1.12 0.32
C ALA A 113 -23.05 -1.45 1.46
N GLY A 114 -23.03 -2.70 1.91
CA GLY A 114 -23.91 -3.24 2.96
C GLY A 114 -25.15 -3.99 2.44
N VAL A 115 -25.61 -3.68 1.22
CA VAL A 115 -26.72 -4.40 0.55
C VAL A 115 -26.18 -5.71 -0.05
N SER A 116 -26.91 -6.82 0.06
CA SER A 116 -26.52 -8.09 -0.57
C SER A 116 -27.11 -8.25 -1.97
N ILE A 117 -26.44 -9.01 -2.85
CA ILE A 117 -27.00 -9.36 -4.18
C ILE A 117 -28.29 -10.15 -4.03
N ASN A 118 -28.43 -10.99 -3.00
CA ASN A 118 -29.66 -11.75 -2.77
C ASN A 118 -30.87 -10.85 -2.53
N GLU A 119 -30.70 -9.74 -1.80
CA GLU A 119 -31.78 -8.75 -1.62
C GLU A 119 -32.19 -8.10 -2.95
N ILE A 120 -31.23 -7.81 -3.84
CA ILE A 120 -31.52 -7.28 -5.17
C ILE A 120 -32.22 -8.34 -6.02
N GLN A 121 -31.69 -9.56 -6.06
CA GLN A 121 -32.25 -10.70 -6.79
C GLN A 121 -33.72 -10.97 -6.42
N SER A 122 -34.10 -10.78 -5.15
CA SER A 122 -35.48 -11.00 -4.70
C SER A 122 -36.47 -9.88 -5.02
N SER A 123 -35.98 -8.70 -5.42
CA SER A 123 -36.78 -7.47 -5.36
C SER A 123 -36.58 -6.51 -6.53
N ALA A 124 -35.60 -6.75 -7.39
CA ALA A 124 -35.29 -5.92 -8.56
C ALA A 124 -36.45 -5.81 -9.56
N TRP A 125 -37.31 -6.83 -9.64
CA TRP A 125 -38.51 -6.84 -10.47
C TRP A 125 -39.45 -5.65 -10.17
N ALA A 126 -39.40 -5.07 -8.97
CA ALA A 126 -40.18 -3.88 -8.61
C ALA A 126 -39.72 -2.59 -9.34
N PHE A 127 -38.55 -2.60 -9.98
CA PHE A 127 -38.07 -1.52 -10.84
C PHE A 127 -38.46 -1.70 -12.31
N SER A 128 -39.00 -2.86 -12.69
CA SER A 128 -39.42 -3.15 -14.06
C SER A 128 -40.74 -2.46 -14.43
N GLU A 129 -40.84 -2.06 -15.69
CA GLU A 129 -42.09 -1.57 -16.28
C GLU A 129 -43.06 -2.69 -16.68
N ILE A 130 -42.60 -3.95 -16.75
CA ILE A 130 -43.42 -5.13 -17.08
C ILE A 130 -44.61 -5.25 -16.13
N TYR A 131 -44.40 -4.89 -14.85
CA TYR A 131 -45.42 -4.94 -13.80
C TYR A 131 -46.16 -3.62 -13.58
N ASN A 132 -45.79 -2.55 -14.30
CA ASN A 132 -46.39 -1.21 -14.16
C ASN A 132 -47.36 -0.85 -15.29
N ASN A 133 -47.34 -1.53 -16.44
CA ASN A 133 -48.19 -1.22 -17.60
C ASN A 133 -49.14 -2.38 -17.96
N THR A 134 -50.44 -2.08 -18.12
CA THR A 134 -51.49 -3.04 -18.54
C THR A 134 -51.71 -3.09 -20.06
N LYS A 135 -50.88 -2.40 -20.86
CA LYS A 135 -50.93 -2.40 -22.33
C LYS A 135 -49.51 -2.41 -22.90
N PHE A 136 -49.09 -3.52 -23.47
CA PHE A 136 -47.83 -3.61 -24.23
C PHE A 136 -48.16 -3.59 -25.72
N THR A 137 -47.50 -2.70 -26.47
CA THR A 137 -47.52 -2.70 -27.94
C THR A 137 -46.49 -3.70 -28.43
N SER A 138 -46.96 -4.74 -29.12
CA SER A 138 -46.13 -5.72 -29.83
C SER A 138 -45.34 -5.02 -30.95
N ASN A 139 -44.04 -4.83 -30.76
CA ASN A 139 -43.11 -4.64 -31.88
C ASN A 139 -41.89 -5.52 -31.63
N THR A 140 -41.69 -6.47 -32.53
CA THR A 140 -40.88 -7.69 -32.40
C THR A 140 -39.43 -7.54 -32.85
N THR A 141 -38.95 -6.32 -33.06
CA THR A 141 -37.76 -6.09 -33.89
C THR A 141 -36.41 -6.28 -33.20
N ASP A 142 -36.32 -6.32 -31.87
CA ASP A 142 -35.01 -6.30 -31.18
C ASP A 142 -34.41 -7.71 -30.96
N ILE A 143 -35.23 -8.73 -30.67
CA ILE A 143 -34.73 -10.10 -30.36
C ILE A 143 -34.47 -10.92 -31.63
N GLN A 144 -35.32 -10.81 -32.66
CA GLN A 144 -35.11 -11.52 -33.92
C GLN A 144 -33.81 -11.09 -34.62
N LYS A 145 -33.41 -9.82 -34.48
CA LYS A 145 -32.15 -9.32 -35.07
C LYS A 145 -30.90 -9.75 -34.30
N ILE A 146 -30.99 -9.94 -32.98
CA ILE A 146 -29.90 -10.54 -32.17
C ILE A 146 -29.71 -12.01 -32.55
N LYS A 147 -30.79 -12.73 -32.86
CA LYS A 147 -30.75 -14.12 -33.36
C LYS A 147 -30.27 -14.22 -34.81
N GLU A 148 -30.72 -13.33 -35.70
CA GLU A 148 -30.35 -13.32 -37.14
C GLU A 148 -28.93 -12.80 -37.41
N LYS A 149 -28.37 -11.94 -36.55
CA LYS A 149 -26.99 -11.42 -36.68
C LYS A 149 -25.95 -12.20 -35.88
N GLY A 150 -26.23 -13.46 -35.57
CA GLY A 150 -25.27 -14.35 -34.93
C GLY A 150 -23.92 -14.28 -35.65
N LEU A 151 -22.88 -13.97 -34.88
CA LEU A 151 -21.49 -14.31 -35.15
C LEU A 151 -21.39 -15.47 -36.14
N HIS A 152 -20.71 -15.22 -37.26
CA HIS A 152 -20.42 -16.23 -38.27
C HIS A 152 -20.13 -17.58 -37.62
N HIS A 153 -20.93 -18.57 -37.99
CA HIS A 153 -20.62 -19.98 -37.79
C HIS A 153 -19.24 -20.25 -38.41
N SER A 154 -18.22 -20.43 -37.58
CA SER A 154 -17.14 -21.35 -37.91
C SER A 154 -17.62 -22.72 -37.47
N GLU A 155 -18.01 -23.55 -38.42
CA GLU A 155 -18.26 -24.97 -38.22
C GLU A 155 -16.96 -25.64 -37.76
N ASP A 156 -16.85 -25.91 -36.47
CA ASP A 156 -15.99 -27.00 -35.97
C ASP A 156 -16.81 -27.80 -34.95
N PRO A 157 -17.21 -29.04 -35.26
CA PRO A 157 -18.00 -29.86 -34.35
C PRO A 157 -17.09 -30.45 -33.27
N ILE A 158 -17.13 -29.88 -32.06
CA ILE A 158 -16.65 -30.61 -30.87
C ILE A 158 -17.75 -31.58 -30.45
N VAL A 159 -17.60 -32.84 -30.88
CA VAL A 159 -18.38 -33.98 -30.40
C VAL A 159 -18.04 -34.20 -28.93
N MET A 160 -18.96 -33.88 -28.02
CA MET A 160 -18.95 -34.40 -26.65
C MET A 160 -19.82 -35.64 -26.58
N GLU A 161 -19.21 -36.82 -26.51
CA GLU A 161 -19.88 -38.07 -26.20
C GLU A 161 -20.54 -37.99 -24.81
N LEU A 162 -21.86 -38.07 -24.78
CA LEU A 162 -22.63 -38.32 -23.57
C LEU A 162 -22.43 -39.80 -23.16
N GLN A 163 -21.66 -40.05 -22.11
CA GLN A 163 -21.62 -41.35 -21.45
C GLN A 163 -22.94 -41.60 -20.70
N PRO A 164 -23.55 -42.80 -20.79
CA PRO A 164 -24.89 -43.05 -20.30
C PRO A 164 -24.96 -43.17 -18.77
N GLU A 165 -26.05 -42.64 -18.21
CA GLU A 165 -26.38 -42.65 -16.79
C GLU A 165 -26.40 -44.08 -16.21
N LYS A 166 -25.52 -44.34 -15.22
CA LYS A 166 -25.67 -45.50 -14.33
C LYS A 166 -26.80 -45.26 -13.33
N LYS A 167 -27.93 -45.94 -13.53
CA LYS A 167 -28.97 -46.15 -12.51
C LYS A 167 -28.37 -46.78 -11.26
N ILE A 168 -28.43 -46.09 -10.12
CA ILE A 168 -28.14 -46.66 -8.80
C ILE A 168 -29.49 -47.02 -8.15
N LYS A 169 -29.63 -48.30 -7.79
CA LYS A 169 -30.75 -48.85 -7.01
C LYS A 169 -30.74 -48.26 -5.61
N LEU A 170 -31.91 -47.85 -5.14
CA LEU A 170 -32.20 -47.60 -3.73
C LEU A 170 -32.52 -48.95 -3.08
N ASP A 171 -31.66 -49.41 -2.17
CA ASP A 171 -32.04 -50.38 -1.14
C ASP A 171 -32.21 -49.62 0.18
N SER A 172 -33.30 -49.99 0.86
CA SER A 172 -33.80 -49.49 2.12
C SER A 172 -33.01 -50.03 3.32
N ASP A 173 -33.16 -49.30 4.43
CA ASP A 173 -32.78 -49.65 5.81
C ASP A 173 -31.35 -49.27 6.24
N GLU A 174 -31.21 -48.03 6.71
CA GLU A 174 -30.52 -47.68 7.98
C GLU A 174 -30.61 -46.16 8.26
N ILE A 175 -31.32 -45.77 9.33
CA ILE A 175 -31.18 -44.47 10.03
C ILE A 175 -30.56 -44.86 11.38
N PRO A 176 -29.42 -44.32 11.88
CA PRO A 176 -29.34 -42.91 12.33
C PRO A 176 -27.95 -42.23 12.35
N HIS A 177 -27.97 -40.94 12.69
CA HIS A 177 -26.90 -40.02 13.07
C HIS A 177 -26.41 -39.02 12.01
N ALA A 178 -26.61 -37.74 12.36
CA ALA A 178 -26.18 -36.56 11.61
C ALA A 178 -24.66 -36.57 11.39
N LYS A 179 -24.25 -37.05 10.21
CA LYS A 179 -22.90 -36.87 9.70
C LYS A 179 -22.71 -35.41 9.28
N THR A 180 -21.59 -34.86 9.74
CA THR A 180 -20.97 -33.62 9.27
C THR A 180 -21.11 -33.44 7.75
N PRO A 181 -21.34 -32.21 7.25
CA PRO A 181 -21.50 -31.99 5.83
C PRO A 181 -20.22 -32.40 5.10
N ASN A 182 -20.36 -33.41 4.24
CA ASN A 182 -19.31 -33.87 3.32
C ASN A 182 -18.72 -32.66 2.60
N THR A 183 -17.41 -32.48 2.77
CA THR A 183 -16.60 -31.46 2.10
C THR A 183 -16.40 -31.86 0.64
N ASN A 184 -17.42 -31.66 -0.20
CA ASN A 184 -17.19 -31.55 -1.63
C ASN A 184 -16.45 -30.22 -1.87
N HIS A 185 -15.17 -30.30 -2.20
CA HIS A 185 -14.36 -29.16 -2.63
C HIS A 185 -14.88 -28.64 -3.97
N HIS A 186 -15.88 -27.77 -3.94
CA HIS A 186 -16.29 -27.00 -5.11
C HIS A 186 -15.20 -25.97 -5.44
N SER A 187 -14.78 -25.91 -6.71
CA SER A 187 -13.90 -24.86 -7.21
C SER A 187 -14.55 -23.47 -7.11
N MET A 188 -13.78 -22.39 -7.19
CA MET A 188 -14.33 -21.03 -7.32
C MET A 188 -15.18 -20.92 -8.58
N GLN A 189 -14.77 -21.53 -9.72
CA GLN A 189 -15.64 -21.64 -10.89
C GLN A 189 -16.94 -22.37 -10.60
N ASP A 190 -16.92 -23.48 -9.85
CA ASP A 190 -18.15 -24.15 -9.42
C ASP A 190 -18.98 -23.26 -8.50
N PHE A 191 -18.37 -22.48 -7.62
CA PHE A 191 -19.09 -21.51 -6.78
C PHE A 191 -19.74 -20.42 -7.63
N ILE A 192 -19.03 -19.85 -8.61
CA ILE A 192 -19.52 -18.80 -9.51
C ILE A 192 -20.65 -19.36 -10.39
N LYS A 193 -20.40 -20.49 -11.06
CA LYS A 193 -21.32 -21.17 -11.96
C LYS A 193 -22.55 -21.67 -11.20
N ASN A 194 -22.39 -22.31 -10.04
CA ASN A 194 -23.53 -22.72 -9.21
C ASN A 194 -24.27 -21.52 -8.63
N THR A 195 -23.62 -20.40 -8.31
CA THR A 195 -24.31 -19.21 -7.79
C THR A 195 -25.14 -18.53 -8.89
N LEU A 196 -24.63 -18.42 -10.11
CA LEU A 196 -25.39 -17.86 -11.25
C LEU A 196 -26.50 -18.81 -11.71
N LEU A 197 -26.23 -20.10 -11.85
CA LEU A 197 -27.24 -21.12 -12.19
C LEU A 197 -28.32 -21.22 -11.10
N LYS A 198 -27.94 -21.13 -9.82
CA LYS A 198 -28.89 -21.09 -8.70
C LYS A 198 -29.70 -19.79 -8.72
N ARG A 199 -29.10 -18.64 -9.05
CA ARG A 199 -29.83 -17.36 -9.20
C ARG A 199 -30.81 -17.38 -10.37
N ALA A 200 -30.43 -17.94 -11.52
CA ALA A 200 -31.32 -18.14 -12.67
C ALA A 200 -32.51 -19.04 -12.31
N ARG A 201 -32.27 -20.12 -11.55
CA ARG A 201 -33.33 -21.01 -11.02
C ARG A 201 -34.17 -20.38 -9.90
N MET A 202 -33.61 -19.41 -9.17
CA MET A 202 -34.27 -18.65 -8.10
C MET A 202 -34.87 -17.33 -8.58
N GLY A 203 -34.87 -17.06 -9.88
CA GLY A 203 -35.38 -15.82 -10.46
C GLY A 203 -36.83 -15.60 -10.06
N ILE A 204 -37.05 -14.71 -9.10
CA ILE A 204 -38.40 -14.33 -8.67
C ILE A 204 -38.97 -13.47 -9.79
N ASN A 205 -40.16 -13.84 -10.29
CA ASN A 205 -40.86 -13.11 -11.34
C ASN A 205 -40.04 -13.00 -12.66
N GLY A 206 -39.19 -13.98 -12.97
CA GLY A 206 -38.44 -14.04 -14.24
C GLY A 206 -37.18 -13.18 -14.32
N PHE A 207 -36.81 -12.44 -13.25
CA PHE A 207 -35.62 -11.59 -13.20
C PHE A 207 -34.40 -12.31 -12.60
N THR A 208 -33.23 -12.14 -13.20
CA THR A 208 -31.96 -12.76 -12.79
C THR A 208 -30.83 -11.73 -12.75
N VAL A 209 -30.07 -11.69 -11.65
CA VAL A 209 -28.85 -10.90 -11.54
C VAL A 209 -27.68 -11.64 -12.22
N VAL A 210 -27.00 -10.97 -13.15
CA VAL A 210 -26.01 -11.61 -14.05
C VAL A 210 -24.54 -11.24 -13.76
N ASN A 211 -24.28 -10.26 -12.90
CA ASN A 211 -22.94 -9.93 -12.42
C ASN A 211 -22.89 -9.88 -10.88
N GLU A 212 -21.71 -10.14 -10.33
CA GLU A 212 -21.47 -10.16 -8.88
C GLU A 212 -20.87 -8.83 -8.42
N VAL A 213 -21.42 -8.31 -7.33
CA VAL A 213 -20.84 -7.23 -6.55
C VAL A 213 -20.95 -7.60 -5.08
N GLY A 214 -19.81 -7.85 -4.44
CA GLY A 214 -19.75 -8.26 -3.04
C GLY A 214 -20.54 -7.34 -2.09
N LYS A 215 -21.03 -7.88 -0.97
CA LYS A 215 -21.85 -7.12 -0.01
C LYS A 215 -21.18 -5.81 0.44
N ALA A 216 -19.87 -5.86 0.71
CA ALA A 216 -19.07 -4.71 1.16
C ALA A 216 -18.66 -3.75 0.02
N ALA A 217 -18.77 -4.17 -1.25
CA ALA A 217 -18.44 -3.35 -2.41
C ALA A 217 -19.64 -2.50 -2.85
N TYR A 218 -19.35 -1.38 -3.52
CA TYR A 218 -20.34 -0.59 -4.26
C TYR A 218 -20.42 -1.09 -5.69
N GLY A 219 -21.51 -0.80 -6.40
CA GLY A 219 -21.45 -0.86 -7.85
C GLY A 219 -22.75 -1.13 -8.59
N LEU A 220 -22.64 -1.12 -9.92
CA LEU A 220 -23.70 -1.45 -10.86
C LEU A 220 -24.01 -2.96 -10.84
N VAL A 221 -25.30 -3.27 -10.85
CA VAL A 221 -25.83 -4.64 -10.88
C VAL A 221 -26.80 -4.74 -12.06
N LEU A 222 -26.46 -5.59 -13.02
CA LEU A 222 -27.31 -5.95 -14.14
C LEU A 222 -28.34 -6.99 -13.72
N VAL A 223 -29.59 -6.74 -14.06
CA VAL A 223 -30.73 -7.63 -13.82
C VAL A 223 -31.48 -7.84 -15.12
N VAL A 224 -31.66 -9.10 -15.50
CA VAL A 224 -32.21 -9.51 -16.80
C VAL A 224 -33.50 -10.27 -16.60
N HIS A 225 -34.53 -9.96 -17.37
CA HIS A 225 -35.76 -10.74 -17.45
C HIS A 225 -35.79 -11.59 -18.71
N GLY A 226 -36.20 -12.86 -18.57
CA GLY A 226 -36.31 -13.83 -19.66
C GLY A 226 -35.11 -14.77 -19.77
N THR A 227 -35.36 -16.08 -19.88
CA THR A 227 -34.33 -17.12 -19.83
C THR A 227 -33.37 -17.05 -21.02
N ASP A 228 -33.90 -16.86 -22.22
CA ASP A 228 -33.11 -16.68 -23.45
C ASP A 228 -32.17 -15.48 -23.33
N PHE A 229 -32.65 -14.39 -22.74
CA PHE A 229 -31.88 -13.16 -22.61
C PHE A 229 -30.78 -13.28 -21.56
N VAL A 230 -31.03 -14.00 -20.46
CA VAL A 230 -29.99 -14.36 -19.48
C VAL A 230 -28.85 -15.14 -20.15
N ASN A 231 -29.18 -16.15 -20.97
CA ASN A 231 -28.18 -16.94 -21.69
C ASN A 231 -27.37 -16.10 -22.67
N LEU A 232 -28.02 -15.19 -23.40
CA LEU A 232 -27.34 -14.26 -24.30
C LEU A 232 -26.35 -13.36 -23.55
N ILE A 233 -26.78 -12.76 -22.44
CA ILE A 233 -25.91 -11.89 -21.64
C ILE A 233 -24.73 -12.68 -21.06
N GLN A 234 -24.95 -13.90 -20.57
CA GLN A 234 -23.86 -14.75 -20.09
C GLN A 234 -22.85 -15.04 -21.21
N LYS A 235 -23.31 -15.42 -22.41
CA LYS A 235 -22.43 -15.65 -23.57
C LYS A 235 -21.64 -14.39 -23.94
N SER A 236 -22.28 -13.22 -23.88
CA SER A 236 -21.63 -11.93 -24.15
C SER A 236 -20.55 -11.60 -23.11
N ILE A 237 -20.78 -11.94 -21.84
CA ILE A 237 -19.75 -11.85 -20.80
C ILE A 237 -18.60 -12.78 -21.15
N ASP A 238 -18.87 -14.07 -21.40
CA ASP A 238 -17.85 -15.10 -21.65
C ASP A 238 -16.98 -14.76 -22.88
N ASN A 239 -17.57 -14.14 -23.92
CA ASN A 239 -16.85 -13.66 -25.10
C ASN A 239 -15.96 -12.44 -24.83
N GLY A 240 -16.32 -11.62 -23.82
CA GLY A 240 -15.67 -10.33 -23.54
C GLY A 240 -16.34 -9.13 -24.24
N ASP A 241 -17.58 -9.30 -24.70
CA ASP A 241 -18.41 -8.25 -25.29
C ASP A 241 -19.00 -7.31 -24.24
N ILE A 242 -18.98 -7.72 -22.96
CA ILE A 242 -19.33 -6.89 -21.81
C ILE A 242 -18.07 -6.63 -20.97
N GLU A 243 -17.78 -5.35 -20.76
CA GLU A 243 -16.66 -4.87 -19.95
C GLU A 243 -17.16 -4.27 -18.63
N PHE A 244 -16.55 -4.68 -17.51
CA PHE A 244 -16.87 -4.18 -16.17
C PHE A 244 -15.74 -3.26 -15.68
N GLY A 245 -16.03 -1.96 -15.55
CA GLY A 245 -15.11 -0.93 -15.10
C GLY A 245 -15.19 -0.69 -13.58
N PHE A 246 -14.18 -1.15 -12.85
CA PHE A 246 -14.04 -1.00 -11.41
C PHE A 246 -13.12 0.17 -11.07
N VAL A 247 -13.39 0.81 -9.93
CA VAL A 247 -12.49 1.75 -9.28
C VAL A 247 -12.23 1.28 -7.85
N TYR A 248 -10.97 1.29 -7.42
CA TYR A 248 -10.58 0.88 -6.08
C TYR A 248 -9.36 1.64 -5.55
N VAL A 249 -9.17 1.58 -4.24
CA VAL A 249 -7.95 2.05 -3.57
C VAL A 249 -7.15 0.86 -3.08
N CYS A 250 -5.86 0.79 -3.42
CA CYS A 250 -4.96 -0.26 -2.96
C CYS A 250 -3.75 0.29 -2.21
N HIS A 251 -3.13 -0.56 -1.39
CA HIS A 251 -1.85 -0.28 -0.73
C HIS A 251 -0.72 -0.27 -1.76
N GLY A 252 0.28 0.59 -1.56
CA GLY A 252 1.47 0.72 -2.40
C GLY A 252 1.33 1.73 -3.55
N ASP A 253 2.47 2.04 -4.19
CA ASP A 253 2.53 2.79 -5.45
C ASP A 253 2.38 1.83 -6.62
N PHE A 254 1.15 1.69 -7.11
CA PHE A 254 0.82 0.76 -8.19
C PHE A 254 1.34 1.26 -9.55
N SER A 255 1.64 2.56 -9.68
CA SER A 255 2.21 3.10 -10.92
C SER A 255 3.59 2.51 -11.23
N ASN A 256 4.38 2.19 -10.20
CA ASN A 256 5.67 1.52 -10.36
C ASN A 256 5.52 0.07 -10.83
N TYR A 257 4.49 -0.63 -10.39
CA TYR A 257 4.19 -1.96 -10.92
C TYR A 257 3.85 -1.87 -12.41
N GLN A 258 2.97 -0.95 -12.81
CA GLN A 258 2.56 -0.79 -14.21
C GLN A 258 3.73 -0.46 -15.16
N LYS A 259 4.71 0.34 -14.70
CA LYS A 259 5.93 0.64 -15.50
C LYS A 259 6.87 -0.56 -15.66
N ASN A 260 6.89 -1.45 -14.67
CA ASN A 260 7.79 -2.60 -14.66
C ASN A 260 7.13 -3.87 -15.23
N SER A 261 5.80 -3.91 -15.30
CA SER A 261 5.04 -5.09 -15.71
C SER A 261 5.11 -5.42 -17.20
N GLU A 262 5.59 -4.52 -18.06
CA GLU A 262 5.97 -4.86 -19.44
C GLU A 262 7.07 -5.95 -19.51
N LYS A 263 7.71 -6.29 -18.37
CA LYS A 263 8.78 -7.30 -18.28
C LYS A 263 8.48 -8.53 -17.42
N THR A 264 7.34 -8.63 -16.74
CA THR A 264 7.04 -9.76 -15.83
C THR A 264 5.98 -10.70 -16.38
N VAL A 265 6.44 -11.86 -16.88
CA VAL A 265 5.60 -13.04 -17.08
C VAL A 265 5.20 -13.58 -15.70
N PHE A 266 3.90 -13.82 -15.48
CA PHE A 266 3.39 -14.51 -14.28
C PHE A 266 3.96 -15.93 -14.25
N ASN A 267 5.02 -16.16 -13.47
CA ASN A 267 5.55 -17.50 -13.21
C ASN A 267 4.85 -18.09 -11.99
N ASP A 268 3.95 -19.03 -12.24
CA ASP A 268 3.15 -19.77 -11.26
C ASP A 268 3.99 -20.84 -10.54
N SER A 269 5.10 -20.43 -9.94
CA SER A 269 6.04 -21.33 -9.26
C SER A 269 6.34 -20.85 -7.84
N LYS A 270 5.32 -20.79 -6.97
CA LYS A 270 5.52 -20.93 -5.52
C LYS A 270 4.40 -21.73 -4.89
N ASP A 271 4.83 -22.81 -4.24
CA ASP A 271 4.09 -23.79 -3.46
C ASP A 271 2.72 -23.34 -2.92
N ASN A 272 1.69 -24.11 -3.29
CA ASN A 272 0.39 -24.15 -2.64
C ASN A 272 0.52 -24.65 -1.19
N GLN A 273 1.06 -23.82 -0.29
CA GLN A 273 0.84 -24.03 1.14
C GLN A 273 -0.55 -23.50 1.50
N SER A 274 -1.46 -24.44 1.78
CA SER A 274 -2.73 -24.16 2.42
C SER A 274 -2.47 -23.46 3.75
N VAL A 275 -2.66 -22.14 3.81
CA VAL A 275 -2.75 -21.43 5.09
C VAL A 275 -4.10 -21.78 5.71
N ILE A 276 -4.12 -22.90 6.44
CA ILE A 276 -5.23 -23.27 7.32
C ILE A 276 -4.99 -22.53 8.64
N ASP A 277 -5.61 -21.36 8.80
CA ASP A 277 -5.76 -20.77 10.14
C ASP A 277 -7.02 -21.33 10.80
N SER A 278 -6.82 -21.98 11.95
CA SER A 278 -7.84 -22.67 12.73
C SER A 278 -8.58 -21.79 13.74
N ARG A 279 -8.39 -20.45 13.73
CA ARG A 279 -8.91 -19.58 14.82
C ARG A 279 -10.00 -18.59 14.44
N THR A 280 -10.38 -18.42 13.18
CA THR A 280 -11.57 -17.64 12.81
C THR A 280 -12.27 -18.29 11.62
N GLY A 281 -13.60 -18.40 11.69
CA GLY A 281 -14.42 -19.08 10.70
C GLY A 281 -14.07 -18.66 9.26
N THR A 282 -13.64 -19.64 8.48
CA THR A 282 -13.13 -19.56 7.10
C THR A 282 -13.78 -18.48 6.23
N ASP A 283 -13.02 -17.46 5.81
CA ASP A 283 -13.35 -16.70 4.60
C ASP A 283 -12.83 -17.53 3.41
N ARG A 284 -13.68 -18.45 2.91
CA ARG A 284 -13.38 -19.46 1.87
C ARG A 284 -12.93 -18.92 0.50
N TRP A 285 -12.71 -17.61 0.37
CA TRP A 285 -12.37 -16.94 -0.90
C TRP A 285 -10.90 -17.10 -1.31
N VAL A 286 -10.03 -17.56 -0.41
CA VAL A 286 -8.57 -17.61 -0.62
C VAL A 286 -8.11 -18.94 -1.22
N THR A 287 -8.96 -19.98 -1.17
CA THR A 287 -8.70 -21.27 -1.83
C THR A 287 -9.11 -21.20 -3.30
N LEU A 288 -8.10 -21.05 -4.16
CA LEU A 288 -8.14 -20.91 -5.62
C LEU A 288 -8.33 -22.24 -6.38
N THR A 289 -8.99 -23.24 -5.81
CA THR A 289 -9.27 -24.42 -6.63
C THR A 289 -10.18 -24.00 -7.79
N GLY A 290 -9.72 -24.20 -9.04
CA GLY A 290 -10.44 -23.97 -10.30
C GLY A 290 -10.87 -22.53 -10.60
N LEU A 291 -9.96 -21.57 -10.65
CA LEU A 291 -10.08 -20.44 -11.59
C LEU A 291 -9.45 -20.82 -12.94
N ASP A 292 -9.87 -20.15 -14.01
CA ASP A 292 -9.28 -20.38 -15.32
C ASP A 292 -7.83 -19.89 -15.32
N LYS A 293 -6.91 -20.63 -15.94
CA LYS A 293 -5.48 -20.29 -15.99
C LYS A 293 -5.25 -18.88 -16.56
N ASN A 294 -6.16 -18.45 -17.45
CA ASN A 294 -6.04 -17.21 -18.20
C ASN A 294 -6.93 -16.09 -17.64
N CYS A 295 -7.55 -16.25 -16.47
CA CYS A 295 -8.53 -15.28 -15.97
C CYS A 295 -7.94 -13.88 -15.73
N PHE A 296 -6.63 -13.76 -15.47
CA PHE A 296 -5.94 -12.47 -15.29
C PHE A 296 -5.54 -11.79 -16.61
N GLU A 297 -5.55 -12.48 -17.75
CA GLU A 297 -5.21 -11.91 -19.06
C GLU A 297 -6.22 -10.85 -19.53
N TYR A 298 -7.40 -10.83 -18.92
CA TYR A 298 -8.51 -9.96 -19.26
C TYR A 298 -8.67 -8.78 -18.30
N LEU A 299 -7.60 -8.45 -17.58
CA LEU A 299 -7.51 -7.33 -16.65
C LEU A 299 -6.66 -6.20 -17.24
N ASP A 300 -7.28 -5.06 -17.47
CA ASP A 300 -6.57 -3.82 -17.85
C ASP A 300 -6.62 -2.84 -16.68
N PHE A 301 -5.52 -2.16 -16.38
CA PHE A 301 -5.43 -1.23 -15.25
C PHE A 301 -4.96 0.16 -15.65
N GLU A 302 -5.38 1.17 -14.91
CA GLU A 302 -4.90 2.55 -15.02
C GLU A 302 -4.82 3.19 -13.63
N THR A 303 -3.61 3.55 -13.19
CA THR A 303 -3.45 4.32 -11.95
C THR A 303 -3.89 5.76 -12.17
N LYS A 304 -4.88 6.22 -11.39
CA LYS A 304 -5.43 7.58 -11.48
C LYS A 304 -4.74 8.55 -10.53
N LYS A 305 -4.40 8.10 -9.33
CA LYS A 305 -3.78 8.94 -8.29
C LYS A 305 -2.93 8.09 -7.36
N VAL A 306 -1.79 8.62 -6.94
CA VAL A 306 -0.96 8.06 -5.86
C VAL A 306 -0.86 9.11 -4.75
N GLY A 307 -0.96 8.68 -3.51
CA GLY A 307 -0.81 9.53 -2.33
C GLY A 307 0.00 8.84 -1.24
N ASP A 308 0.59 9.63 -0.35
CA ASP A 308 1.35 9.18 0.81
C ASP A 308 0.44 8.64 1.92
N SER A 309 0.93 7.64 2.64
CA SER A 309 0.28 7.11 3.84
C SER A 309 1.32 6.56 4.81
N LEU A 310 1.21 6.96 6.08
CA LEU A 310 2.15 6.54 7.12
C LEU A 310 2.14 5.04 7.40
N VAL A 311 1.00 4.37 7.16
CA VAL A 311 0.85 2.94 7.46
C VAL A 311 1.31 2.07 6.29
N SER A 312 1.06 2.55 5.07
CA SER A 312 1.18 1.76 3.84
C SER A 312 2.30 2.22 2.92
N GLY A 313 2.98 3.33 3.26
CA GLY A 313 3.91 4.01 2.36
C GLY A 313 3.17 4.88 1.39
N LYS A 314 2.49 4.23 0.45
CA LYS A 314 1.67 4.88 -0.57
C LYS A 314 0.31 4.20 -0.63
N LEU A 315 -0.68 4.94 -1.10
CA LEU A 315 -1.96 4.43 -1.56
C LEU A 315 -2.14 4.81 -3.02
N SER A 316 -2.77 3.93 -3.79
CA SER A 316 -3.08 4.18 -5.20
C SER A 316 -4.58 4.04 -5.46
N LEU A 317 -5.16 5.04 -6.11
CA LEU A 317 -6.50 4.97 -6.71
C LEU A 317 -6.34 4.44 -8.14
N VAL A 318 -7.00 3.31 -8.43
CA VAL A 318 -6.82 2.56 -9.68
C VAL A 318 -8.19 2.33 -10.32
N GLU A 319 -8.27 2.54 -11.63
CA GLU A 319 -9.36 2.08 -12.47
C GLU A 319 -8.94 0.76 -13.13
N ALA A 320 -9.81 -0.23 -13.14
CA ALA A 320 -9.57 -1.51 -13.78
C ALA A 320 -10.74 -1.92 -14.66
N ARG A 321 -10.44 -2.48 -15.83
CA ARG A 321 -11.43 -3.06 -16.74
C ARG A 321 -11.31 -4.57 -16.67
N VAL A 322 -12.43 -5.24 -16.44
CA VAL A 322 -12.52 -6.69 -16.37
C VAL A 322 -13.39 -7.18 -17.53
N LYS A 323 -12.84 -8.07 -18.36
CA LYS A 323 -13.58 -8.78 -19.43
C LYS A 323 -13.67 -10.27 -19.09
N ARG A 324 -14.57 -10.99 -19.76
CA ARG A 324 -14.72 -12.46 -19.64
C ARG A 324 -15.02 -13.00 -18.25
N SER A 325 -15.47 -12.14 -17.33
CA SER A 325 -15.80 -12.54 -15.97
C SER A 325 -16.90 -11.67 -15.39
N CYS A 326 -17.96 -12.32 -14.92
CA CYS A 326 -19.05 -11.70 -14.18
C CYS A 326 -18.74 -11.48 -12.69
N VAL A 327 -17.54 -11.84 -12.22
CA VAL A 327 -17.12 -11.77 -10.80
C VAL A 327 -15.86 -10.92 -10.62
N GLY A 328 -15.74 -9.85 -11.41
CA GLY A 328 -14.53 -9.03 -11.46
C GLY A 328 -14.04 -8.50 -10.12
N GLY A 329 -14.94 -8.17 -9.17
CA GLY A 329 -14.53 -7.68 -7.86
C GLY A 329 -13.73 -8.69 -7.03
N LEU A 330 -14.03 -9.98 -7.15
CA LEU A 330 -13.27 -11.06 -6.48
C LEU A 330 -11.94 -11.31 -7.18
N LEU A 331 -11.95 -11.31 -8.51
CA LEU A 331 -10.76 -11.48 -9.34
C LEU A 331 -9.73 -10.39 -9.04
N LEU A 332 -10.16 -9.12 -8.99
CA LEU A 332 -9.32 -7.98 -8.65
C LEU A 332 -8.76 -8.09 -7.24
N ARG A 333 -9.59 -8.42 -6.23
CA ARG A 333 -9.11 -8.59 -4.85
C ARG A 333 -8.03 -9.66 -4.73
N ARG A 334 -8.16 -10.76 -5.48
CA ARG A 334 -7.16 -11.83 -5.51
C ARG A 334 -5.89 -11.40 -6.23
N PHE A 335 -6.02 -10.92 -7.47
CA PHE A 335 -4.89 -10.48 -8.29
C PHE A 335 -4.03 -9.46 -7.54
N MET A 336 -4.68 -8.43 -6.99
CA MET A 336 -4.02 -7.36 -6.25
C MET A 336 -3.35 -7.86 -4.97
N LEU A 337 -3.87 -8.91 -4.33
CA LEU A 337 -3.20 -9.56 -3.20
C LEU A 337 -1.95 -10.33 -3.64
N ASP A 338 -2.03 -11.08 -4.75
CA ASP A 338 -0.92 -11.91 -5.26
C ASP A 338 0.30 -11.06 -5.65
N ILE A 339 0.06 -9.87 -6.18
CA ILE A 339 1.13 -8.93 -6.54
C ILE A 339 1.56 -8.01 -5.37
N ASN A 340 1.02 -8.24 -4.16
CA ASN A 340 1.32 -7.49 -2.94
C ASN A 340 0.87 -6.00 -2.95
N TYR A 341 -0.23 -5.70 -3.65
CA TYR A 341 -0.93 -4.41 -3.66
C TYR A 341 -2.39 -4.55 -3.20
N PRO A 342 -2.68 -5.10 -2.00
CA PRO A 342 -4.04 -5.47 -1.62
C PRO A 342 -5.00 -4.26 -1.58
N ILE A 343 -6.26 -4.49 -1.96
CA ILE A 343 -7.33 -3.46 -1.97
C ILE A 343 -7.73 -3.11 -0.53
N VAL A 344 -7.71 -1.82 -0.19
CA VAL A 344 -8.00 -1.26 1.13
C VAL A 344 -9.39 -1.70 1.64
N GLY A 345 -9.44 -2.10 2.91
CA GLY A 345 -10.68 -2.56 3.58
C GLY A 345 -10.92 -4.07 3.46
N CYS A 346 -9.95 -4.82 2.93
CA CYS A 346 -9.94 -6.28 3.00
C CYS A 346 -9.37 -6.73 4.36
N SER A 347 -10.21 -6.75 5.40
CA SER A 347 -9.83 -6.78 6.83
C SER A 347 -8.86 -7.88 7.29
N ILE A 348 -8.66 -8.94 6.50
CA ILE A 348 -7.72 -10.03 6.79
C ILE A 348 -6.33 -9.76 6.17
N PHE A 349 -6.27 -9.06 5.05
CA PHE A 349 -5.06 -8.95 4.21
C PHE A 349 -4.50 -7.52 4.09
N THR A 350 -5.24 -6.52 4.55
CA THR A 350 -4.78 -5.12 4.51
C THR A 350 -4.43 -4.58 5.88
N LYS A 351 -3.37 -3.76 5.92
CA LYS A 351 -3.07 -2.95 7.10
C LYS A 351 -4.22 -1.95 7.35
N PRO A 352 -4.75 -1.84 8.58
CA PRO A 352 -5.80 -0.87 8.88
C PRO A 352 -5.24 0.55 8.75
N LEU A 353 -5.98 1.43 8.07
CA LEU A 353 -5.64 2.84 8.00
C LEU A 353 -5.90 3.48 9.36
N ARG A 354 -4.86 3.97 10.05
CA ARG A 354 -4.93 4.47 11.44
C ARG A 354 -5.92 5.63 11.60
N ASN A 355 -6.03 6.48 10.59
CA ASN A 355 -6.89 7.68 10.61
C ASN A 355 -8.26 7.48 9.97
N SER A 356 -8.60 6.26 9.56
CA SER A 356 -9.94 5.92 9.10
C SER A 356 -10.55 4.88 10.03
N SER A 357 -11.52 5.31 10.84
CA SER A 357 -12.37 4.39 11.61
C SER A 357 -13.25 3.50 10.71
N ASP A 358 -13.40 3.90 9.45
CA ASP A 358 -14.23 3.20 8.47
C ASP A 358 -13.44 2.06 7.81
N LYS A 359 -13.86 0.83 8.14
CA LYS A 359 -13.29 -0.44 7.70
C LYS A 359 -13.88 -0.93 6.36
N GLY A 360 -14.69 -0.12 5.68
CA GLY A 360 -15.37 -0.53 4.45
C GLY A 360 -14.39 -0.77 3.29
N LEU A 361 -14.69 -1.80 2.49
CA LEU A 361 -13.95 -2.13 1.28
C LEU A 361 -14.01 -0.97 0.26
N LEU A 362 -12.85 -0.46 -0.16
CA LEU A 362 -12.75 0.58 -1.19
C LEU A 362 -12.68 -0.06 -2.58
N LEU A 363 -13.79 -0.67 -3.00
CA LEU A 363 -13.99 -1.27 -4.32
C LEU A 363 -15.39 -0.93 -4.83
N SER A 364 -15.47 -0.47 -6.07
CA SER A 364 -16.72 -0.06 -6.70
C SER A 364 -16.76 -0.44 -8.18
N LEU A 365 -17.86 -1.03 -8.66
CA LEU A 365 -18.13 -1.22 -10.09
C LEU A 365 -18.91 -0.02 -10.62
N ASN A 366 -18.23 0.90 -11.31
CA ASN A 366 -18.79 2.20 -11.70
C ASN A 366 -19.25 2.27 -13.15
N LYS A 367 -18.71 1.40 -14.01
CA LYS A 367 -18.98 1.42 -15.44
C LYS A 367 -19.28 0.02 -15.94
N ILE A 368 -20.25 -0.11 -16.83
CA ILE A 368 -20.50 -1.33 -17.59
C ILE A 368 -20.68 -0.93 -19.05
N THR A 369 -19.86 -1.49 -19.93
CA THR A 369 -19.91 -1.25 -21.38
C THR A 369 -20.38 -2.52 -22.07
N LEU A 370 -21.48 -2.45 -22.81
CA LEU A 370 -21.97 -3.54 -23.65
C LEU A 370 -21.66 -3.20 -25.11
N LYS A 371 -20.76 -3.95 -25.73
CA LYS A 371 -20.33 -3.70 -27.10
C LYS A 371 -21.40 -4.08 -28.10
N ASN A 372 -21.56 -3.27 -29.16
CA ASN A 372 -22.48 -3.53 -30.26
C ASN A 372 -23.94 -3.82 -29.81
N PHE A 373 -24.38 -3.21 -28.71
CA PHE A 373 -25.68 -3.52 -28.10
C PHE A 373 -26.85 -2.76 -28.74
N CYS A 374 -26.59 -1.57 -29.31
CA CYS A 374 -27.62 -0.71 -29.90
C CYS A 374 -27.83 -0.98 -31.40
N GLU A 375 -29.01 -0.60 -31.94
CA GLU A 375 -29.40 -0.83 -33.36
C GLU A 375 -28.37 -0.29 -34.37
N ASP A 376 -27.65 0.78 -34.01
CA ASP A 376 -26.65 1.46 -34.84
C ASP A 376 -25.21 0.92 -34.67
N GLN A 377 -25.02 -0.25 -34.05
CA GLN A 377 -23.71 -0.82 -33.69
C GLN A 377 -22.88 0.02 -32.70
N ASN A 378 -23.50 0.97 -32.01
CA ASN A 378 -22.84 1.72 -30.94
C ASN A 378 -22.79 0.91 -29.63
N ASP A 379 -21.71 1.11 -28.89
CA ASP A 379 -21.56 0.58 -27.53
C ASP A 379 -22.55 1.26 -26.58
N LEU A 380 -23.15 0.48 -25.68
CA LEU A 380 -23.95 1.01 -24.57
C LEU A 380 -23.05 1.16 -23.33
N LEU A 381 -22.82 2.39 -22.92
CA LEU A 381 -22.08 2.72 -21.70
C LEU A 381 -23.06 3.08 -20.57
N ILE A 382 -23.00 2.34 -19.48
CA ILE A 382 -23.77 2.60 -18.25
C ILE A 382 -22.79 2.99 -17.15
N GLU A 383 -22.95 4.20 -16.61
CA GLU A 383 -22.05 4.73 -15.58
C GLU A 383 -22.81 5.22 -14.35
N HIS A 384 -22.12 5.19 -13.21
CA HIS A 384 -22.54 5.85 -11.98
C HIS A 384 -21.35 6.49 -11.29
N GLU A 385 -21.58 7.66 -10.69
CA GLU A 385 -20.56 8.42 -9.96
C GLU A 385 -19.88 7.59 -8.86
N LEU A 386 -18.57 7.79 -8.71
CA LEU A 386 -17.78 7.19 -7.65
C LEU A 386 -18.19 7.76 -6.28
N PRO A 387 -18.39 6.92 -5.25
CA PRO A 387 -18.64 7.44 -3.91
C PRO A 387 -17.49 8.34 -3.43
N SER A 388 -17.84 9.56 -2.96
CA SER A 388 -16.88 10.56 -2.47
C SER A 388 -15.94 10.06 -1.36
N LYS A 389 -16.31 8.97 -0.68
CA LYS A 389 -15.50 8.26 0.32
C LYS A 389 -14.11 7.88 -0.20
N PHE A 390 -13.98 7.47 -1.47
CA PHE A 390 -12.71 6.97 -2.03
C PHE A 390 -11.65 8.09 -2.02
N GLU A 391 -11.99 9.25 -2.55
CA GLU A 391 -11.12 10.43 -2.52
C GLU A 391 -10.96 10.98 -1.11
N SER A 392 -12.02 10.98 -0.30
CA SER A 392 -11.97 11.48 1.07
C SER A 392 -10.96 10.73 1.93
N VAL A 393 -10.91 9.40 1.83
CA VAL A 393 -9.94 8.57 2.55
C VAL A 393 -8.51 8.87 2.09
N MET A 394 -8.29 8.91 0.77
CA MET A 394 -6.99 9.26 0.20
C MET A 394 -6.48 10.63 0.68
N ASN A 395 -7.33 11.66 0.61
CA ASN A 395 -6.96 13.02 1.00
C ASN A 395 -6.70 13.14 2.51
N ARG A 396 -7.43 12.40 3.36
CA ARG A 396 -7.20 12.37 4.81
C ARG A 396 -5.86 11.72 5.16
N GLU A 397 -5.52 10.60 4.53
CA GLU A 397 -4.24 9.93 4.72
C GLU A 397 -3.07 10.82 4.26
N GLN A 398 -3.19 11.45 3.08
CA GLN A 398 -2.21 12.41 2.57
C GLN A 398 -1.99 13.57 3.55
N LYS A 399 -3.07 14.24 3.96
CA LYS A 399 -2.98 15.39 4.87
C LYS A 399 -2.37 15.02 6.22
N PHE A 400 -2.72 13.83 6.74
CA PHE A 400 -2.13 13.33 7.97
C PHE A 400 -0.63 13.04 7.81
N PHE A 401 -0.24 12.41 6.71
CA PHE A 401 1.15 12.19 6.36
C PHE A 401 1.93 13.50 6.34
N GLU A 402 1.45 14.50 5.59
CA GLU A 402 2.07 15.83 5.48
C GLU A 402 2.20 16.51 6.84
N THR A 403 1.15 16.45 7.67
CA THR A 403 1.14 17.09 8.99
C THR A 403 2.19 16.44 9.91
N LYS A 404 2.25 15.11 9.95
CA LYS A 404 3.22 14.39 10.78
C LYS A 404 4.64 14.59 10.25
N MET A 405 4.86 14.55 8.94
CA MET A 405 6.17 14.85 8.32
C MET A 405 6.64 16.26 8.63
N ASN A 406 5.77 17.26 8.53
CA ASN A 406 6.12 18.64 8.85
C ASN A 406 6.51 18.78 10.33
N ASN A 407 5.76 18.16 11.24
CA ASN A 407 6.10 18.18 12.67
C ASN A 407 7.47 17.54 12.95
N ILE A 408 7.77 16.40 12.31
CA ILE A 408 9.09 15.76 12.43
C ILE A 408 10.19 16.65 11.88
N LYS A 409 10.00 17.25 10.70
CA LYS A 409 10.98 18.16 10.10
C LYS A 409 11.26 19.35 10.99
N THR A 410 10.23 19.94 11.57
CA THR A 410 10.35 21.04 12.54
C THR A 410 11.12 20.58 13.78
N GLU A 411 10.73 19.47 14.40
CA GLU A 411 11.42 18.93 15.58
C GLU A 411 12.89 18.61 15.27
N TYR A 412 13.16 18.00 14.12
CA TYR A 412 14.51 17.67 13.66
C TYR A 412 15.37 18.92 13.50
N PHE A 413 14.81 19.96 12.88
CA PHE A 413 15.49 21.23 12.68
C PHE A 413 15.74 21.97 14.00
N GLU A 414 14.71 22.06 14.87
CA GLU A 414 14.80 22.70 16.19
C GLU A 414 15.83 22.01 17.11
N ASN A 415 16.01 20.69 16.97
CA ASN A 415 17.00 19.91 17.70
C ASN A 415 18.34 19.78 16.94
N GLY A 416 18.61 20.62 15.93
CA GLY A 416 19.92 20.71 15.27
C GLY A 416 20.29 19.50 14.40
N GLY A 417 19.30 18.77 13.88
CA GLY A 417 19.51 17.57 13.05
C GLY A 417 19.49 16.26 13.85
N SER A 418 18.80 16.26 14.99
CA SER A 418 18.59 15.09 15.85
C SER A 418 17.11 14.93 16.18
N ILE A 419 16.66 13.69 16.40
CA ILE A 419 15.30 13.41 16.91
C ILE A 419 15.44 12.85 18.31
N LYS A 420 14.70 13.39 19.27
CA LYS A 420 14.66 12.84 20.62
C LYS A 420 13.73 11.64 20.61
N ASN A 421 14.28 10.45 20.86
CA ASN A 421 13.48 9.23 21.03
C ASN A 421 12.62 9.32 22.30
N ASN A 422 11.45 9.92 22.18
CA ASN A 422 10.38 9.73 23.15
C ASN A 422 9.73 8.38 22.82
N ASN A 423 9.74 7.46 23.79
CA ASN A 423 9.56 6.01 23.66
C ASN A 423 8.30 5.47 22.93
N GLU A 424 7.43 6.31 22.36
CA GLU A 424 6.21 5.89 21.67
C GLU A 424 6.33 5.82 20.13
N ASP A 425 7.36 6.41 19.53
CA ASP A 425 7.50 6.54 18.06
C ASP A 425 8.82 5.96 17.48
N SER A 426 9.61 5.15 18.22
CA SER A 426 10.89 4.61 17.73
C SER A 426 10.77 3.78 16.44
N ASN A 427 9.75 2.92 16.36
CA ASN A 427 9.42 2.16 15.14
C ASN A 427 8.95 3.03 13.97
N PHE A 428 8.50 4.26 14.26
CA PHE A 428 8.05 5.20 13.26
C PHE A 428 9.23 5.95 12.63
N PHE A 429 10.27 6.31 13.39
CA PHE A 429 11.44 7.00 12.85
C PHE A 429 12.29 6.12 11.91
N ASP A 430 12.53 4.86 12.29
CA ASP A 430 13.17 3.88 11.39
C ASP A 430 12.32 3.63 10.13
N ALA A 431 10.99 3.78 10.25
CA ALA A 431 10.09 3.70 9.10
C ALA A 431 10.07 4.99 8.27
N VAL A 432 10.27 6.18 8.87
CA VAL A 432 10.27 7.48 8.19
C VAL A 432 11.51 7.67 7.32
N ASP A 433 12.68 7.17 7.74
CA ASP A 433 13.88 7.12 6.88
C ASP A 433 13.71 6.18 5.66
N VAL A 434 12.64 5.37 5.64
CA VAL A 434 12.28 4.42 4.57
C VAL A 434 10.99 4.82 3.84
N LEU A 435 10.21 5.75 4.38
CA LEU A 435 8.93 6.21 3.82
C LEU A 435 9.18 7.41 2.91
N ASN A 436 9.39 7.12 1.61
CA ASN A 436 9.79 8.00 0.49
C ASN A 436 11.24 7.82 0.03
N ASP A 437 11.92 6.78 0.52
CA ASP A 437 13.27 6.35 0.16
C ASP A 437 14.41 7.38 0.45
N VAL A 438 14.16 8.69 0.54
CA VAL A 438 15.16 9.75 0.81
C VAL A 438 15.36 9.97 2.33
N PRO A 439 16.60 9.89 2.88
CA PRO A 439 16.91 10.20 4.28
C PRO A 439 16.47 11.60 4.73
N LEU A 440 15.99 11.74 5.97
CA LEU A 440 15.55 13.04 6.52
C LEU A 440 16.67 14.09 6.55
N ALA A 441 17.91 13.65 6.79
CA ALA A 441 19.07 14.54 6.82
C ALA A 441 19.30 15.25 5.49
N TYR A 442 19.07 14.58 4.35
CA TYR A 442 19.17 15.20 3.02
C TYR A 442 17.95 16.06 2.68
N GLN A 443 16.76 15.70 3.17
CA GLN A 443 15.57 16.53 2.97
C GLN A 443 15.67 17.88 3.71
N THR A 444 16.39 17.93 4.82
CA THR A 444 16.56 19.12 5.67
C THR A 444 17.94 19.77 5.55
N ASN A 445 18.85 19.12 4.83
CA ASN A 445 20.28 19.43 4.74
C ASN A 445 20.95 19.63 6.10
N LEU A 446 20.57 18.84 7.10
CA LEU A 446 21.01 19.01 8.48
C LEU A 446 21.23 17.64 9.12
N LYS A 447 22.30 17.51 9.91
CA LYS A 447 22.56 16.33 10.73
C LYS A 447 23.31 16.72 11.99
N GLU A 448 22.85 16.25 13.14
CA GLU A 448 23.61 16.34 14.39
C GLU A 448 24.67 15.24 14.43
N PHE A 449 25.88 15.61 14.84
CA PHE A 449 26.99 14.70 15.10
C PHE A 449 27.86 15.25 16.22
N CYS A 450 28.20 14.40 17.21
CA CYS A 450 29.02 14.79 18.36
C CYS A 450 28.47 15.99 19.17
N GLY A 451 27.16 16.21 19.17
CA GLY A 451 26.46 17.28 19.88
C GLY A 451 26.37 18.61 19.12
N ILE A 452 26.77 18.66 17.85
CA ILE A 452 26.75 19.89 17.04
C ILE A 452 26.14 19.65 15.65
N PRO A 453 25.52 20.68 15.05
CA PRO A 453 24.86 20.56 13.75
C PRO A 453 25.84 20.65 12.56
N PHE A 454 25.57 19.85 11.54
CA PHE A 454 26.27 19.83 10.27
C PHE A 454 25.29 19.97 9.10
N TYR A 455 25.63 20.82 8.14
CA TYR A 455 25.08 20.83 6.80
C TYR A 455 25.51 19.57 6.05
N VAL A 456 24.56 18.87 5.44
CA VAL A 456 24.82 17.66 4.64
C VAL A 456 24.00 17.69 3.36
N THR A 457 24.55 17.13 2.28
CA THR A 457 23.85 16.91 1.01
C THR A 457 24.10 15.47 0.55
N SER A 458 23.42 15.05 -0.52
CA SER A 458 23.65 13.76 -1.17
C SER A 458 25.06 13.59 -1.75
N ASP A 459 25.90 14.64 -1.73
CA ASP A 459 27.30 14.57 -2.15
C ASP A 459 28.21 13.95 -1.07
N THR A 460 27.74 13.86 0.18
CA THR A 460 28.52 13.38 1.34
C THR A 460 27.81 12.26 2.08
N LEU A 461 28.56 11.40 2.77
CA LEU A 461 27.98 10.45 3.70
C LEU A 461 27.29 11.19 4.87
N ILE A 462 26.09 10.76 5.27
CA ILE A 462 25.45 11.27 6.49
C ILE A 462 26.30 10.83 7.70
N PRO A 463 26.80 11.76 8.53
CA PRO A 463 27.57 11.44 9.74
C PRO A 463 26.85 10.39 10.61
N ARG A 464 27.55 9.28 10.88
CA ARG A 464 27.00 8.15 11.62
C ARG A 464 27.35 8.25 13.11
N LYS A 465 26.42 7.83 13.97
CA LYS A 465 26.66 7.80 15.42
C LYS A 465 27.82 6.89 15.83
N SER A 466 28.08 5.81 15.07
CA SER A 466 29.25 4.95 15.29
C SER A 466 30.58 5.69 15.07
N THR A 467 30.62 6.66 14.15
CA THR A 467 31.81 7.46 13.83
C THR A 467 32.17 8.44 14.96
N GLU A 468 31.26 8.71 15.91
CA GLU A 468 31.59 9.50 17.10
C GLU A 468 32.68 8.83 17.95
N THR A 469 32.79 7.50 17.89
CA THR A 469 33.86 6.74 18.55
C THR A 469 35.24 7.14 18.05
N LEU A 470 35.37 7.53 16.76
CA LEU A 470 36.65 8.00 16.21
C LEU A 470 37.02 9.38 16.77
N VAL A 471 36.04 10.27 16.94
CA VAL A 471 36.26 11.58 17.57
C VAL A 471 36.64 11.42 19.05
N GLN A 472 36.01 10.47 19.75
CA GLN A 472 36.38 10.12 21.13
C GLN A 472 37.83 9.61 21.18
N ALA A 473 38.18 8.63 20.34
CA ALA A 473 39.52 8.07 20.26
C ALA A 473 40.57 9.16 19.99
N ALA A 474 40.27 10.10 19.10
CA ALA A 474 41.15 11.24 18.82
C ALA A 474 41.42 12.10 20.06
N GLY A 475 40.39 12.44 20.85
CA GLY A 475 40.56 13.17 22.11
C GLY A 475 41.41 12.42 23.13
N GLU A 476 41.21 11.10 23.25
CA GLU A 476 42.02 10.25 24.13
C GLU A 476 43.49 10.17 23.66
N CYS A 477 43.74 10.04 22.37
CA CYS A 477 45.10 10.04 21.81
C CYS A 477 45.81 11.39 22.01
N ILE A 478 45.12 12.53 21.89
CA ILE A 478 45.68 13.84 22.22
C ILE A 478 46.10 13.88 23.70
N ASN A 479 45.28 13.35 24.61
CA ASN A 479 45.63 13.25 26.04
C ASN A 479 46.89 12.40 26.27
N LEU A 480 47.08 11.32 25.51
CA LEU A 480 48.27 10.47 25.61
C LEU A 480 49.53 11.20 25.15
N ILE A 481 49.45 11.93 24.04
CA ILE A 481 50.55 12.76 23.53
C ILE A 481 50.97 13.78 24.59
N GLU A 482 50.02 14.39 25.30
CA GLU A 482 50.30 15.30 26.42
C GLU A 482 51.03 14.62 27.59
N LYS A 483 50.52 13.47 28.04
CA LYS A 483 51.09 12.75 29.20
C LYS A 483 52.53 12.32 28.97
N GLN A 484 52.86 11.81 27.78
CA GLN A 484 54.21 11.31 27.50
C GLN A 484 55.25 12.42 27.47
N LYS A 485 54.90 13.59 26.93
CA LYS A 485 55.80 14.75 26.94
C LYS A 485 56.09 15.24 28.37
N ASN A 486 55.09 15.21 29.26
CA ASN A 486 55.28 15.58 30.67
C ASN A 486 56.15 14.57 31.44
N SER A 487 56.08 13.27 31.12
CA SER A 487 56.90 12.23 31.76
C SER A 487 58.39 12.32 31.40
N PHE A 488 58.74 12.77 30.19
CA PHE A 488 60.15 12.96 29.79
C PHE A 488 60.80 14.19 30.47
N VAL A 489 60.03 15.24 30.76
CA VAL A 489 60.54 16.45 31.45
C VAL A 489 60.97 16.19 32.89
N ASN A 490 60.37 15.20 33.57
CA ASN A 490 60.66 14.92 34.98
C ASN A 490 61.90 14.02 35.21
N ASN A 491 62.45 13.38 34.16
CA ASN A 491 63.53 12.38 34.30
C ASN A 491 64.91 12.86 33.80
N GLN A 492 65.05 14.09 33.28
CA GLN A 492 66.35 14.70 33.00
C GLN A 492 66.43 16.10 33.61
N ARG A 493 67.42 16.33 34.48
CA ARG A 493 67.73 17.65 35.04
C ARG A 493 68.15 18.59 33.89
N GLY A 494 67.26 19.49 33.46
CA GLY A 494 67.65 20.76 32.85
C GLY A 494 67.25 21.06 31.40
N VAL A 495 66.39 20.28 30.74
CA VAL A 495 65.81 20.69 29.44
C VAL A 495 64.28 20.69 29.53
N SER A 496 63.68 21.88 29.57
CA SER A 496 62.24 22.07 29.46
C SER A 496 61.80 21.69 28.04
N ILE A 497 61.27 20.47 27.86
CA ILE A 497 60.52 20.14 26.64
C ILE A 497 59.20 20.93 26.73
N GLN A 498 59.12 22.02 25.96
CA GLN A 498 57.93 22.86 25.92
C GLN A 498 56.72 22.03 25.49
N LYS A 499 55.57 22.26 26.15
CA LYS A 499 54.25 21.79 25.70
C LYS A 499 54.13 22.12 24.20
N PRO A 500 53.65 21.21 23.33
CA PRO A 500 53.48 21.55 21.91
C PRO A 500 52.64 22.81 21.84
N SER A 501 53.18 23.85 21.18
CA SER A 501 52.48 25.11 20.99
C SER A 501 51.17 24.88 20.22
N CYS A 502 51.12 23.88 19.33
CA CYS A 502 49.95 23.58 18.51
C CYS A 502 49.90 22.08 18.14
N TYR A 503 48.73 21.44 18.25
CA TYR A 503 48.47 20.12 17.68
C TYR A 503 47.96 20.25 16.26
N LYS A 504 48.49 19.43 15.36
CA LYS A 504 48.05 19.39 13.96
C LYS A 504 47.30 18.09 13.71
N VAL A 505 46.10 18.18 13.17
CA VAL A 505 45.26 17.03 12.84
C VAL A 505 44.98 17.01 11.35
N ILE A 506 45.10 15.85 10.71
CA ILE A 506 44.65 15.65 9.33
C ILE A 506 43.55 14.60 9.27
N ASP A 507 42.47 14.91 8.56
CA ASP A 507 41.31 14.04 8.33
C ASP A 507 41.28 13.62 6.86
N LEU A 508 41.63 12.37 6.61
CA LEU A 508 41.70 11.78 5.28
C LEU A 508 40.30 11.27 4.90
N GLY A 509 39.72 11.82 3.84
CA GLY A 509 38.33 11.53 3.45
C GLY A 509 37.34 12.28 4.33
N THR A 510 37.55 13.59 4.47
CA THR A 510 36.86 14.43 5.47
C THR A 510 35.36 14.53 5.24
N GLY A 511 34.88 14.27 4.01
CA GLY A 511 33.46 14.30 3.69
C GLY A 511 32.84 15.66 4.03
N SER A 512 31.78 15.65 4.83
CA SER A 512 31.13 16.87 5.33
C SER A 512 31.96 17.67 6.36
N GLY A 513 33.19 17.24 6.68
CA GLY A 513 34.04 17.83 7.71
C GLY A 513 33.67 17.40 9.12
N ALA A 514 32.75 16.43 9.27
CA ALA A 514 32.17 16.04 10.56
C ALA A 514 33.23 15.67 11.60
N ILE A 515 34.21 14.84 11.21
CA ILE A 515 35.26 14.36 12.11
C ILE A 515 36.18 15.51 12.54
N ILE A 516 36.82 16.19 11.58
CA ILE A 516 37.80 17.25 11.90
C ILE A 516 37.17 18.41 12.68
N VAL A 517 35.97 18.86 12.29
CA VAL A 517 35.24 19.93 12.98
C VAL A 517 34.89 19.50 14.41
N SER A 518 34.40 18.27 14.62
CA SER A 518 34.07 17.78 15.96
C SER A 518 35.30 17.59 16.85
N ILE A 519 36.44 17.14 16.31
CA ILE A 519 37.70 17.04 17.07
C ILE A 519 38.12 18.41 17.58
N LEU A 520 38.18 19.42 16.70
CA LEU A 520 38.55 20.79 17.10
C LEU A 520 37.51 21.41 18.04
N HIS A 521 36.22 21.13 17.82
CA HIS A 521 35.15 21.66 18.67
C HIS A 521 35.19 21.10 20.09
N LYS A 522 35.49 19.81 20.26
CA LYS A 522 35.57 19.16 21.58
C LYS A 522 36.84 19.48 22.36
N ASN A 523 37.87 20.00 21.67
CA ASN A 523 39.18 20.32 22.25
C ASN A 523 39.51 21.82 22.14
N LYS A 524 38.51 22.69 22.31
CA LYS A 524 38.64 24.15 22.14
C LYS A 524 39.62 24.81 23.13
N ASP A 525 39.88 24.16 24.25
CA ASP A 525 40.85 24.55 25.28
C ASP A 525 42.31 24.31 24.86
N ARG A 526 42.52 23.66 23.72
CA ARG A 526 43.83 23.36 23.14
C ARG A 526 44.05 24.17 21.87
N GLU A 527 45.31 24.51 21.61
CA GLU A 527 45.72 25.05 20.32
C GLU A 527 45.81 23.90 19.32
N ILE A 528 44.76 23.75 18.49
CA ILE A 528 44.65 22.70 17.47
C ILE A 528 44.28 23.34 16.13
N VAL A 529 45.00 22.93 15.08
CA VAL A 529 44.67 23.23 13.68
C VAL A 529 44.43 21.94 12.90
N GLY A 530 43.57 22.03 11.88
CA GLY A 530 43.11 20.91 11.10
C GLY A 530 43.43 21.04 9.61
N VAL A 531 43.61 19.90 8.96
CA VAL A 531 43.62 19.76 7.50
C VAL A 531 42.60 18.70 7.13
N GLY A 532 41.61 19.04 6.31
CA GLY A 532 40.65 18.09 5.75
C GLY A 532 40.95 17.80 4.29
N ILE A 533 40.89 16.54 3.88
CA ILE A 533 41.14 16.14 2.50
C ILE A 533 39.99 15.31 1.95
N ASP A 534 39.58 15.57 0.72
CA ASP A 534 38.59 14.78 -0.01
C ASP A 534 38.86 14.83 -1.52
N LEU A 535 38.34 13.85 -2.27
CA LEU A 535 38.49 13.76 -3.72
C LEU A 535 37.62 14.78 -4.48
N SER A 536 36.58 15.29 -3.84
CA SER A 536 35.57 16.14 -4.48
C SER A 536 35.60 17.57 -3.94
N GLN A 537 35.78 18.54 -4.84
CA GLN A 537 35.71 19.95 -4.50
C GLN A 537 34.34 20.33 -3.92
N ASN A 538 33.24 19.78 -4.45
CA ASN A 538 31.88 20.04 -3.94
C ASN A 538 31.73 19.56 -2.48
N VAL A 539 32.34 18.42 -2.14
CA VAL A 539 32.36 17.88 -0.78
C VAL A 539 33.15 18.79 0.16
N LEU A 540 34.28 19.32 -0.31
CA LEU A 540 35.08 20.28 0.47
C LEU A 540 34.37 21.63 0.66
N ASP A 541 33.55 22.06 -0.28
CA ASP A 541 32.71 23.26 -0.11
C ASP A 541 31.72 23.06 1.06
N ILE A 542 31.13 21.87 1.18
CA ILE A 542 30.28 21.49 2.32
C ILE A 542 31.07 21.45 3.63
N ALA A 543 32.29 20.88 3.62
CA ALA A 543 33.15 20.85 4.79
C ALA A 543 33.56 22.25 5.26
N ARG A 544 33.85 23.17 4.33
CA ARG A 544 34.13 24.59 4.63
C ARG A 544 32.94 25.29 5.23
N GLU A 545 31.75 25.09 4.67
CA GLU A 545 30.50 25.63 5.22
C GLU A 545 30.29 25.15 6.67
N ASN A 546 30.55 23.88 6.94
CA ASN A 546 30.45 23.33 8.30
C ASN A 546 31.50 23.88 9.26
N ALA A 547 32.73 24.09 8.80
CA ALA A 547 33.76 24.76 9.58
C ALA A 547 33.35 26.22 9.90
N ILE A 548 32.77 26.95 8.94
CA ILE A 548 32.25 28.32 9.15
C ILE A 548 31.11 28.31 10.18
N ARG A 549 30.09 27.46 9.98
CA ARG A 549 28.92 27.33 10.89
C ARG A 549 29.32 27.05 12.33
N ASN A 550 30.40 26.29 12.52
CA ASN A 550 30.89 25.90 13.84
C ASN A 550 32.01 26.81 14.38
N GLY A 551 32.30 27.94 13.72
CA GLY A 551 33.27 28.94 14.18
C GLY A 551 34.74 28.52 14.07
N LEU A 552 35.05 27.61 13.14
CA LEU A 552 36.37 26.98 12.96
C LEU A 552 37.01 27.28 11.59
N SER A 553 36.46 28.21 10.81
CA SER A 553 36.96 28.58 9.47
C SER A 553 38.44 28.95 9.44
N ASN A 554 38.95 29.58 10.50
CA ASN A 554 40.34 30.03 10.59
C ASN A 554 41.28 28.95 11.15
N LYS A 555 40.76 27.77 11.49
CA LYS A 555 41.53 26.66 12.09
C LYS A 555 41.65 25.44 11.18
N ILE A 556 40.91 25.39 10.07
CA ILE A 556 40.87 24.21 9.19
C ILE A 556 41.15 24.63 7.75
N GLU A 557 42.17 24.04 7.15
CA GLU A 557 42.44 24.12 5.70
C GLU A 557 41.88 22.88 5.00
N PHE A 558 41.42 23.02 3.75
CA PHE A 558 40.82 21.92 2.99
C PHE A 558 41.48 21.78 1.62
N PHE A 559 41.89 20.56 1.27
CA PHE A 559 42.60 20.26 0.02
C PHE A 559 41.88 19.16 -0.78
N CYS A 560 41.75 19.37 -2.09
CA CYS A 560 41.23 18.37 -3.01
C CYS A 560 42.35 17.40 -3.38
N GLU A 561 42.35 16.21 -2.80
CA GLU A 561 43.41 15.22 -2.97
C GLU A 561 42.90 13.81 -2.67
N SER A 562 43.56 12.82 -3.26
CA SER A 562 43.28 11.39 -3.08
C SER A 562 44.07 10.78 -1.93
N PHE A 563 43.61 9.63 -1.42
CA PHE A 563 44.39 8.86 -0.45
C PHE A 563 45.75 8.43 -0.99
N GLU A 564 45.93 8.23 -2.30
CA GLU A 564 47.22 7.86 -2.91
C GLU A 564 48.15 9.06 -3.12
N GLY A 565 47.60 10.22 -3.45
CA GLY A 565 48.38 11.42 -3.78
C GLY A 565 48.86 12.20 -2.56
N VAL A 566 48.13 12.12 -1.44
CA VAL A 566 48.36 12.93 -0.23
C VAL A 566 49.80 12.86 0.30
N GLY A 567 50.46 11.70 0.24
CA GLY A 567 51.82 11.53 0.72
C GLY A 567 52.89 12.24 -0.11
N SER A 568 52.55 12.61 -1.35
CA SER A 568 53.43 13.30 -2.31
C SER A 568 53.05 14.76 -2.55
N ASN A 569 51.90 15.20 -2.04
CA ASN A 569 51.43 16.57 -2.21
C ASN A 569 52.23 17.53 -1.31
N THR A 570 52.97 18.44 -1.93
CA THR A 570 53.89 19.35 -1.22
C THR A 570 53.17 20.31 -0.31
N ASP A 571 52.00 20.82 -0.70
CA ASP A 571 51.27 21.83 0.07
C ASP A 571 50.75 21.22 1.38
N ILE A 572 50.22 19.99 1.30
CA ILE A 572 49.75 19.23 2.46
C ILE A 572 50.94 18.79 3.33
N CYS A 573 52.00 18.24 2.75
CA CYS A 573 53.16 17.77 3.51
C CYS A 573 53.86 18.90 4.29
N GLN A 574 53.86 20.13 3.77
CA GLN A 574 54.37 21.31 4.47
C GLN A 574 53.54 21.72 5.71
N ARG A 575 52.28 21.28 5.80
CA ARG A 575 51.47 21.48 7.02
C ARG A 575 51.80 20.47 8.11
N GLY A 576 52.39 19.33 7.78
CA GLY A 576 52.80 18.32 8.74
C GLY A 576 54.08 18.66 9.53
N PRO A 577 54.69 17.66 10.21
CA PRO A 577 54.06 16.37 10.55
C PRO A 577 52.80 16.57 11.39
N PHE A 578 51.82 15.69 11.21
CA PHE A 578 50.56 15.73 11.95
C PHE A 578 50.67 14.95 13.25
N SER A 579 50.19 15.54 14.35
CA SER A 579 50.11 14.85 15.64
C SER A 579 49.11 13.70 15.58
N LEU A 580 47.96 13.95 14.93
CA LEU A 580 46.95 12.94 14.64
C LEU A 580 46.64 12.88 13.15
N ILE A 581 46.59 11.66 12.62
CA ILE A 581 45.99 11.35 11.33
C ILE A 581 44.72 10.56 11.63
N VAL A 582 43.59 11.00 11.11
CA VAL A 582 42.31 10.30 11.28
C VAL A 582 41.69 10.01 9.92
N SER A 583 40.92 8.92 9.83
CA SER A 583 40.16 8.62 8.62
C SER A 583 38.97 7.70 8.92
N ASN A 584 37.84 7.99 8.29
CA ASN A 584 36.75 7.05 8.08
C ASN A 584 36.66 6.73 6.58
N PRO A 585 37.53 5.85 6.05
CA PRO A 585 37.54 5.55 4.63
C PRO A 585 36.34 4.68 4.24
N PRO A 586 35.90 4.69 2.97
CA PRO A 586 34.93 3.71 2.50
C PRO A 586 35.43 2.28 2.71
N TYR A 587 34.56 1.37 3.14
CA TYR A 587 34.94 -0.02 3.47
C TYR A 587 33.89 -1.06 3.07
N ILE A 588 32.83 -0.67 2.36
CA ILE A 588 31.79 -1.61 1.93
C ILE A 588 32.19 -2.21 0.59
N SER A 589 32.38 -3.53 0.54
CA SER A 589 32.57 -4.22 -0.75
C SER A 589 31.35 -4.01 -1.67
N PRO A 590 31.53 -3.68 -2.97
CA PRO A 590 30.43 -3.55 -3.93
C PRO A 590 29.47 -4.75 -3.96
N TYR A 591 29.96 -5.97 -3.73
CA TYR A 591 29.15 -7.19 -3.68
C TYR A 591 28.16 -7.22 -2.51
N LYS A 592 28.40 -6.42 -1.46
CA LYS A 592 27.52 -6.28 -0.30
C LYS A 592 26.40 -5.25 -0.52
N ALA A 593 26.39 -4.50 -1.63
CA ALA A 593 25.38 -3.48 -1.93
C ALA A 593 23.94 -4.00 -1.90
N LYS A 594 23.71 -5.28 -2.23
CA LYS A 594 22.38 -5.92 -2.20
C LYS A 594 21.81 -6.12 -0.79
N TYR A 595 22.66 -6.04 0.23
CA TYR A 595 22.27 -6.19 1.65
C TYR A 595 22.11 -4.84 2.37
N LEU A 596 22.39 -3.72 1.68
CA LEU A 596 22.15 -2.38 2.22
C LEU A 596 20.66 -2.07 2.20
N ASN A 597 20.20 -1.27 3.16
CA ASN A 597 18.84 -0.75 3.12
C ASN A 597 18.66 0.15 1.87
N PRO A 598 17.44 0.25 1.31
CA PRO A 598 17.20 1.02 0.08
C PRO A 598 17.64 2.48 0.19
N SER A 599 17.41 3.12 1.33
CA SER A 599 17.76 4.53 1.57
C SER A 599 19.26 4.79 1.43
N THR A 600 20.11 3.97 2.06
CA THR A 600 21.58 4.06 1.94
C THR A 600 22.03 3.74 0.52
N LYS A 601 21.48 2.67 -0.07
CA LYS A 601 21.86 2.22 -1.41
C LYS A 601 21.51 3.24 -2.50
N ASN A 602 20.36 3.91 -2.37
CA ASN A 602 19.80 4.74 -3.43
C ASN A 602 20.18 6.23 -3.29
N TYR A 603 20.54 6.71 -2.09
CA TYR A 603 20.73 8.15 -1.85
C TYR A 603 22.09 8.55 -1.30
N GLU A 604 22.88 7.63 -0.74
CA GLU A 604 24.24 7.97 -0.31
C GLU A 604 25.25 7.73 -1.45
N PRO A 605 26.27 8.60 -1.58
CA PRO A 605 27.16 8.57 -2.72
C PRO A 605 28.02 7.31 -2.70
N GLY A 606 28.04 6.56 -3.80
CA GLY A 606 28.78 5.30 -3.90
C GLY A 606 30.28 5.44 -3.60
N LEU A 607 30.88 6.59 -3.95
CA LEU A 607 32.29 6.91 -3.66
C LEU A 607 32.60 6.99 -2.16
N ALA A 608 31.62 7.33 -1.31
CA ALA A 608 31.79 7.37 0.15
C ALA A 608 31.45 6.03 0.83
N LEU A 609 30.82 5.09 0.11
CA LEU A 609 30.40 3.80 0.64
C LEU A 609 31.35 2.67 0.24
N TYR A 610 31.67 2.59 -1.05
CA TYR A 610 32.25 1.40 -1.64
C TYR A 610 33.76 1.44 -1.74
N ALA A 611 34.39 0.31 -1.45
CA ALA A 611 35.81 0.08 -1.63
C ALA A 611 36.04 -1.32 -2.21
N ASP A 612 36.97 -1.41 -3.18
CA ASP A 612 37.39 -2.68 -3.74
C ASP A 612 38.22 -3.49 -2.73
N ASP A 613 38.74 -4.65 -3.17
CA ASP A 613 39.63 -5.49 -2.37
C ASP A 613 38.97 -5.90 -1.04
N ASP A 614 37.73 -6.36 -1.13
CA ASP A 614 36.85 -6.71 -0.01
C ASP A 614 36.67 -5.60 1.05
N GLY A 615 36.83 -4.34 0.63
CA GLY A 615 36.73 -3.16 1.47
C GLY A 615 38.09 -2.65 1.99
N TYR A 616 39.21 -3.30 1.65
CA TYR A 616 40.54 -2.97 2.17
C TYR A 616 41.34 -1.98 1.30
N GLN A 617 40.87 -1.65 0.10
CA GLN A 617 41.57 -0.78 -0.86
C GLN A 617 42.13 0.50 -0.23
N PHE A 618 41.27 1.29 0.41
CA PHE A 618 41.65 2.60 0.92
C PHE A 618 42.57 2.54 2.14
N TYR A 619 42.47 1.50 2.96
CA TYR A 619 43.44 1.27 4.05
C TYR A 619 44.86 1.05 3.51
N LYS A 620 45.00 0.29 2.41
CA LYS A 620 46.29 0.07 1.73
C LYS A 620 46.83 1.36 1.10
N GLN A 621 45.96 2.16 0.47
CA GLN A 621 46.36 3.45 -0.11
C GLN A 621 46.84 4.42 0.97
N ILE A 622 46.10 4.55 2.08
CA ILE A 622 46.50 5.37 3.22
C ILE A 622 47.86 4.90 3.76
N GLN A 623 48.04 3.60 4.02
CA GLN A 623 49.30 3.06 4.52
C GLN A 623 50.47 3.42 3.59
N LYS A 624 50.32 3.20 2.28
CA LYS A 624 51.35 3.50 1.28
C LYS A 624 51.71 4.98 1.28
N SER A 625 50.72 5.87 1.30
CA SER A 625 50.96 7.32 1.32
C SER A 625 51.67 7.80 2.58
N LEU A 626 51.34 7.23 3.74
CA LEU A 626 52.02 7.56 5.00
C LEU A 626 53.48 7.10 4.99
N GLU A 627 53.79 5.95 4.40
CA GLU A 627 55.17 5.47 4.22
C GLU A 627 55.97 6.28 3.19
N GLN A 628 55.31 6.76 2.13
CA GLN A 628 55.95 7.54 1.07
C GLN A 628 56.20 9.00 1.46
N SER A 629 55.49 9.52 2.45
CA SER A 629 55.63 10.92 2.88
C SER A 629 57.05 11.21 3.41
N SER A 630 57.66 12.28 2.87
CA SER A 630 59.11 12.53 2.83
C SER A 630 59.85 12.42 4.17
N THR A 631 61.05 11.81 4.13
CA THR A 631 61.99 11.58 5.24
C THR A 631 62.85 12.80 5.63
N ASN A 632 62.61 13.97 5.04
CA ASN A 632 63.44 15.18 5.20
C ASN A 632 62.84 16.22 6.18
N GLY A 633 62.02 15.79 7.14
CA GLY A 633 61.44 16.66 8.19
C GLY A 633 60.13 17.37 7.84
N ASN A 634 59.71 17.34 6.58
CA ASN A 634 58.41 17.85 6.11
C ASN A 634 57.63 16.71 5.42
N GLY A 635 56.72 16.07 6.15
CA GLY A 635 55.93 14.92 5.69
C GLY A 635 54.64 14.78 6.50
N LEU A 636 53.81 13.77 6.20
CA LEU A 636 52.54 13.58 6.91
C LEU A 636 52.74 13.10 8.33
N THR A 637 53.77 12.29 8.58
CA THR A 637 53.98 11.58 9.85
C THR A 637 55.41 11.71 10.34
N ASP A 638 55.57 11.74 11.66
CA ASP A 638 56.85 11.56 12.35
C ASP A 638 56.75 10.38 13.35
N GLU A 639 57.77 10.21 14.19
CA GLU A 639 57.80 9.18 15.23
C GLU A 639 56.73 9.38 16.33
N ASN A 640 56.20 10.59 16.48
CA ASN A 640 55.20 10.94 17.49
C ASN A 640 53.76 10.99 16.94
N SER A 641 53.57 10.82 15.63
CA SER A 641 52.26 10.76 15.01
C SER A 641 51.46 9.53 15.47
N ILE A 642 50.16 9.72 15.66
CA ILE A 642 49.18 8.65 15.88
C ILE A 642 48.20 8.64 14.72
N LEU A 643 48.05 7.49 14.08
CA LEU A 643 47.03 7.21 13.08
C LEU A 643 45.82 6.57 13.77
N ILE A 644 44.60 7.01 13.46
CA ILE A 644 43.34 6.43 13.94
C ILE A 644 42.43 6.18 12.74
N LEU A 645 41.97 4.93 12.60
CA LEU A 645 41.13 4.50 11.48
C LEU A 645 39.80 3.98 12.01
N GLU A 646 38.68 4.46 11.43
CA GLU A 646 37.41 3.73 11.54
C GLU A 646 37.52 2.43 10.73
N VAL A 647 36.96 1.35 11.25
CA VAL A 647 36.92 0.05 10.61
C VAL A 647 35.51 -0.51 10.53
N GLY A 648 35.24 -1.21 9.44
CA GLY A 648 34.01 -2.00 9.30
C GLY A 648 33.97 -3.15 10.31
N LYS A 649 32.75 -3.67 10.55
CA LYS A 649 32.56 -4.84 11.42
C LYS A 649 33.41 -6.00 10.89
N ASP A 650 34.15 -6.65 11.80
CA ASP A 650 35.03 -7.79 11.54
C ASP A 650 36.28 -7.49 10.67
N MET A 651 36.59 -6.22 10.37
CA MET A 651 37.75 -5.85 9.54
C MET A 651 39.03 -5.56 10.33
N ILE A 652 38.95 -5.44 11.66
CA ILE A 652 40.06 -4.97 12.49
C ILE A 652 41.36 -5.79 12.33
N ASN A 653 41.26 -7.10 12.14
CA ASN A 653 42.43 -7.97 11.97
C ASN A 653 43.10 -7.75 10.59
N GLY A 654 42.32 -7.60 9.53
CA GLY A 654 42.88 -7.28 8.21
C GLY A 654 43.58 -5.91 8.21
N VAL A 655 43.02 -4.93 8.92
CA VAL A 655 43.66 -3.62 9.08
C VAL A 655 44.95 -3.73 9.89
N ARG A 656 45.01 -4.56 10.94
CA ARG A 656 46.28 -4.84 11.66
C ARG A 656 47.37 -5.41 10.75
N GLU A 657 47.01 -6.32 9.85
CA GLU A 657 47.96 -6.90 8.90
C GLU A 657 48.50 -5.85 7.93
N ILE A 658 47.63 -4.98 7.39
CA ILE A 658 48.03 -3.89 6.49
C ILE A 658 49.01 -2.93 7.19
N PHE A 659 48.78 -2.63 8.47
CA PHE A 659 49.62 -1.75 9.27
C PHE A 659 50.65 -2.51 10.13
N GLY A 660 51.05 -3.73 9.74
CA GLY A 660 51.96 -4.57 10.53
C GLY A 660 53.36 -3.98 10.81
N GLY A 661 53.76 -2.94 10.07
CA GLY A 661 54.99 -2.17 10.33
C GLY A 661 54.85 -1.12 11.44
N TRP A 662 53.64 -0.87 11.94
CA TRP A 662 53.32 0.11 12.97
C TRP A 662 52.96 -0.58 14.29
N ASN A 663 53.14 0.11 15.41
CA ASN A 663 52.74 -0.39 16.72
C ASN A 663 51.27 -0.03 16.99
N GLU A 664 50.46 -1.02 17.38
CA GLU A 664 49.08 -0.76 17.83
C GLU A 664 49.09 0.01 19.16
N VAL A 665 48.42 1.16 19.16
CA VAL A 665 48.23 2.02 20.34
C VAL A 665 47.03 1.56 21.15
N GLY A 666 45.95 1.14 20.47
CA GLY A 666 44.71 0.67 21.07
C GLY A 666 43.57 0.56 20.06
N PHE A 667 42.40 0.08 20.52
CA PHE A 667 41.17 0.04 19.74
C PHE A 667 39.97 0.44 20.61
N TRP A 668 38.91 0.95 19.98
CA TRP A 668 37.68 1.42 20.62
C TRP A 668 36.47 0.71 20.05
N ARG A 669 35.46 0.52 20.90
CA ARG A 669 34.18 -0.08 20.52
C ARG A 669 33.12 1.01 20.38
N ASP A 670 32.24 0.84 19.40
CA ASP A 670 31.05 1.67 19.26
C ASP A 670 30.03 1.38 20.39
N PRO A 671 28.96 2.19 20.54
CA PRO A 671 27.93 1.94 21.55
C PRO A 671 27.21 0.58 21.42
N GLN A 672 27.38 -0.14 20.31
CA GLN A 672 26.84 -1.50 20.11
C GLN A 672 27.86 -2.58 20.51
N GLY A 673 29.04 -2.20 20.98
CA GLY A 673 30.10 -3.11 21.43
C GLY A 673 30.99 -3.65 20.31
N HIS A 674 30.83 -3.22 19.05
CA HIS A 674 31.69 -3.67 17.96
C HIS A 674 32.99 -2.85 17.92
N PRO A 675 34.17 -3.47 17.70
CA PRO A 675 35.39 -2.71 17.43
C PRO A 675 35.16 -1.82 16.21
N ARG A 676 35.31 -0.50 16.40
CA ARG A 676 34.99 0.51 15.41
C ARG A 676 36.19 1.35 15.03
N CYS A 677 37.15 1.53 15.94
CA CYS A 677 38.36 2.30 15.66
C CYS A 677 39.59 1.54 16.14
N ILE A 678 40.69 1.67 15.39
CA ILE A 678 42.01 1.17 15.78
C ILE A 678 43.05 2.28 15.57
N ALA A 679 44.01 2.39 16.49
CA ALA A 679 45.07 3.38 16.42
C ALA A 679 46.46 2.74 16.32
N PHE A 680 47.34 3.39 15.56
CA PHE A 680 48.71 2.95 15.29
C PHE A 680 49.71 4.10 15.47
N SER A 681 50.96 3.78 15.82
CA SER A 681 52.07 4.74 15.85
C SER A 681 53.39 4.07 15.46
N LYS A 682 54.30 4.84 14.86
CA LYS A 682 55.68 4.40 14.59
C LYS A 682 56.48 4.23 15.89
N SER A 683 56.14 4.99 16.94
CA SER A 683 56.75 4.86 18.26
C SER A 683 56.12 3.73 19.09
N LYS A 684 56.96 3.03 19.85
CA LYS A 684 56.53 2.04 20.86
C LYS A 684 56.07 2.67 22.17
N LEU A 685 56.26 3.98 22.32
CA LEU A 685 55.97 4.68 23.57
C LEU A 685 54.45 4.73 23.82
N TYR A 686 53.64 4.89 22.77
CA TYR A 686 52.19 4.99 22.89
C TYR A 686 51.53 3.63 23.07
N LYS A 687 51.01 3.36 24.27
CA LYS A 687 50.07 2.28 24.55
C LYS A 687 48.96 2.77 25.46
N ILE A 688 47.73 2.49 25.09
CA ILE A 688 46.58 2.59 25.98
C ILE A 688 46.51 1.27 26.74
N MET A 689 46.68 1.32 28.06
CA MET A 689 46.32 0.18 28.91
C MET A 689 44.81 0.02 28.83
N GLN A 690 44.35 -1.10 28.27
CA GLN A 690 42.94 -1.47 28.21
C GLN A 690 42.42 -1.90 29.57
#